data_AF-A0A5C7WBW3-F1
#
_entry.id   AF-A0A5C7WBW3-F1
#
_cell.length_a   1.000
_cell.length_b   1.000
_cell.length_c   1.000
_cell.angle_alpha   90.00
_cell.angle_beta   90.00
_cell.angle_gamma   90.00
#
_symmetry.space_group_name_H-M   'P 1'
#
loop_
_entity.id
_entity.type
_entity.pdbx_description
1 polymer ?
#
loop_
_entity_poly.entity_id
_entity_poly.type
_entity_poly.pdbx_seq_one_letter_code
_entity_poly.pdbx_strand_id
1 'polypeptide(L)'
;ARGTVPLSVFVQNQAHPVWVREVWDDNYIPFTYGTGGGEDPNSNNVSAEMYCYKDVLNYDNWDWVEHPVAGGTYHCVAWNVGQPGQIIVKKETDPAGSDEQFVFSASFTEGNFFLADGETYTSNMLTPGQYSVTEAERIGWRLDDATCSDGSDPESITLDPGETVTCTFRNQATARIVATKIVCADEADLPNYGLGGPDMTISTATDWVNTHESCRFEENWRFQWAYESNANPGDNTGESANPDWHTFGPTGVNGQTSTDVDLKSSALLWVREVWNDQYISFTYGNNPEDWNSDNVSAELYCHQDVQNYDNYDFIDASTEAPVYYCVAWNVAKQEEAEPRLELRKSNNSVGDETPGNTVTYTLEVTALDGPVDDVTVTDLPPEGFAYVAGSGEGAPFIHEYASPGIWDLGDMAAGETKVLSYQTTISSAQDDGRYKDLAFARGTSGSNTIFANSVADPFVGTEVSVVSNDTETVVIPEDNENKIVEKTKKKTAYVLGAATTLPMTGVPFGTVVLALLGLVFGLALILVSRRRALVPVIALMMLSGALFPHTADAANLSVKIETPEAVTDTASIKIGFVTLDVLGRSLTVECYRDSDVAPFASYTLASTFGGNSGDCQVDGSVMPADGSYEFYVKAIASGEGSETVESNHVTVTLSSATPGLPYDYNRDDASCQNTITFMTADDGGKTVKVELYRSFSTTFVADAGTKVAELMIGSNLPGNFSVPAPGCSNDAYYAIRAVAGNGNGSGFVGDKDQNVDTHTVTKQKTTTVTIPGATSGALPVNTAIGAGTEGQVEGATTSGETEVTPTETDEQQSVLGEMTEASKDAVTSHPWRAFFWFLVILVAAYIAYQWYRAKGHDQSAN
;
A
#
# COMPACT_ATOMS: atom_id res chain seq x y z
N ALA A 1 27.82 10.55 -84.45
CA ALA A 1 28.69 11.44 -85.28
C ALA A 1 27.80 12.45 -86.03
N ARG A 2 28.36 13.44 -86.77
CA ARG A 2 27.58 14.21 -87.76
C ARG A 2 27.75 13.51 -89.11
N GLY A 3 26.64 13.11 -89.75
CA GLY A 3 26.64 12.28 -90.96
C GLY A 3 27.12 13.02 -92.20
N THR A 4 28.45 13.18 -92.35
CA THR A 4 29.06 13.84 -93.50
C THR A 4 30.47 13.28 -93.71
N VAL A 5 30.69 12.62 -94.85
CA VAL A 5 31.99 12.02 -95.20
C VAL A 5 32.67 12.89 -96.27
N PRO A 6 33.76 13.59 -95.96
CA PRO A 6 34.49 14.39 -96.96
C PRO A 6 35.37 13.49 -97.84
N LEU A 7 35.20 13.59 -99.16
CA LEU A 7 36.00 12.87 -100.15
C LEU A 7 36.69 13.84 -101.12
N SER A 8 38.02 13.72 -101.25
CA SER A 8 38.82 14.49 -102.21
C SER A 8 39.07 13.68 -103.49
N VAL A 9 38.55 14.16 -104.62
CA VAL A 9 38.68 13.50 -105.94
C VAL A 9 39.62 14.26 -106.90
N PHE A 10 40.39 13.54 -107.69
CA PHE A 10 41.31 14.12 -108.69
C PHE A 10 40.59 14.34 -110.04
N VAL A 11 40.07 15.55 -110.25
CA VAL A 11 39.48 15.94 -111.54
C VAL A 11 40.58 16.19 -112.58
N GLN A 12 40.90 15.18 -113.38
CA GLN A 12 41.92 15.28 -114.44
C GLN A 12 41.44 16.05 -115.69
N ASN A 13 40.14 16.18 -115.90
CA ASN A 13 39.56 16.90 -117.04
C ASN A 13 38.16 17.43 -116.68
N GLN A 14 37.89 18.73 -116.88
CA GLN A 14 36.65 19.39 -116.42
C GLN A 14 35.38 19.02 -117.22
N ALA A 15 35.51 18.18 -118.25
CA ALA A 15 34.45 17.78 -119.17
C ALA A 15 33.83 16.40 -118.87
N HIS A 16 34.11 15.81 -117.70
CA HIS A 16 33.60 14.50 -117.32
C HIS A 16 32.93 14.56 -115.93
N PRO A 17 31.76 13.91 -115.74
CA PRO A 17 31.11 13.83 -114.44
C PRO A 17 31.90 12.95 -113.46
N VAL A 18 31.81 13.28 -112.17
CA VAL A 18 32.27 12.40 -111.09
C VAL A 18 31.05 11.68 -110.52
N TRP A 19 31.00 10.37 -110.71
CA TRP A 19 29.98 9.48 -110.15
C TRP A 19 30.20 9.28 -108.66
N VAL A 20 29.12 9.34 -107.89
CA VAL A 20 29.09 9.02 -106.47
C VAL A 20 27.97 8.00 -106.27
N ARG A 21 28.19 6.98 -105.44
CA ARG A 21 27.14 6.02 -105.12
C ARG A 21 27.08 5.75 -103.62
N GLU A 22 25.88 5.45 -103.13
CA GLU A 22 25.72 4.86 -101.82
C GLU A 22 26.02 3.36 -101.85
N VAL A 23 26.55 2.84 -100.74
CA VAL A 23 26.60 1.40 -100.46
C VAL A 23 25.35 1.10 -99.65
N TRP A 24 24.35 0.52 -100.30
CA TRP A 24 23.10 0.10 -99.64
C TRP A 24 23.37 -0.93 -98.54
N ASP A 25 22.51 -0.91 -97.54
CA ASP A 25 22.53 -1.74 -96.33
C ASP A 25 21.19 -2.47 -96.24
N ASP A 26 21.24 -3.81 -96.15
CA ASP A 26 20.07 -4.70 -96.22
C ASP A 26 19.00 -4.41 -95.16
N ASN A 27 19.31 -3.65 -94.09
CA ASN A 27 18.37 -3.27 -93.04
C ASN A 27 17.52 -2.02 -93.40
N TYR A 28 17.76 -1.38 -94.54
CA TYR A 28 17.04 -0.20 -95.02
C TYR A 28 16.21 -0.50 -96.28
N ILE A 29 15.17 0.30 -96.53
CA ILE A 29 14.33 0.17 -97.72
C ILE A 29 15.22 0.30 -98.98
N PRO A 30 15.14 -0.64 -99.94
CA PRO A 30 16.02 -0.64 -101.11
C PRO A 30 15.71 0.48 -102.10
N PHE A 31 16.69 0.77 -102.95
CA PHE A 31 16.53 1.60 -104.15
C PHE A 31 15.68 0.86 -105.20
N THR A 32 14.69 1.53 -105.77
CA THR A 32 13.67 0.88 -106.60
C THR A 32 13.94 0.96 -108.11
N TYR A 33 14.63 1.99 -108.57
CA TYR A 33 14.86 2.23 -109.99
C TYR A 33 15.70 1.13 -110.64
N GLY A 34 15.34 0.77 -111.88
CA GLY A 34 16.01 -0.27 -112.66
C GLY A 34 15.75 -1.72 -112.22
N THR A 35 15.02 -1.95 -111.11
CA THR A 35 14.72 -3.31 -110.61
C THR A 35 13.59 -4.02 -111.38
N GLY A 36 12.69 -3.26 -112.00
CA GLY A 36 11.55 -3.76 -112.77
C GLY A 36 11.64 -3.45 -114.27
N GLY A 37 11.49 -4.46 -115.12
CA GLY A 37 11.47 -4.32 -116.58
C GLY A 37 10.12 -3.83 -117.13
N GLY A 38 9.61 -2.71 -116.61
CA GLY A 38 8.29 -2.14 -116.93
C GLY A 38 8.34 -0.64 -117.24
N GLU A 39 7.22 -0.09 -117.71
CA GLU A 39 7.09 1.33 -118.04
C GLU A 39 6.97 2.19 -116.77
N ASP A 40 7.74 3.29 -116.74
CA ASP A 40 8.02 4.16 -115.57
C ASP A 40 8.79 3.49 -114.40
N PRO A 41 10.14 3.52 -114.42
CA PRO A 41 10.97 2.99 -113.35
C PRO A 41 11.03 3.87 -112.08
N ASN A 42 10.34 5.02 -112.05
CA ASN A 42 10.19 5.88 -110.86
C ASN A 42 8.77 5.81 -110.26
N SER A 43 7.98 4.82 -110.66
CA SER A 43 6.59 4.66 -110.23
C SER A 43 6.40 4.17 -108.78
N ASN A 44 7.45 3.65 -108.13
CA ASN A 44 7.41 3.29 -106.71
C ASN A 44 8.03 4.39 -105.84
N ASN A 45 7.19 5.16 -105.15
CA ASN A 45 7.57 6.23 -104.23
C ASN A 45 7.94 5.75 -102.80
N VAL A 46 8.19 4.45 -102.61
CA VAL A 46 8.73 3.85 -101.39
C VAL A 46 10.10 3.27 -101.74
N SER A 47 11.14 4.10 -101.60
CA SER A 47 12.52 3.83 -101.97
C SER A 47 13.48 4.53 -101.00
N ALA A 48 14.74 4.08 -100.96
CA ALA A 48 15.83 4.99 -100.60
C ALA A 48 16.06 6.03 -101.72
N GLU A 49 16.57 7.21 -101.35
CA GLU A 49 16.84 8.33 -102.28
C GLU A 49 18.25 8.90 -102.07
N MET A 50 18.99 9.16 -103.14
CA MET A 50 20.30 9.83 -103.10
C MET A 50 20.43 10.85 -104.23
N TYR A 51 20.82 12.09 -103.91
CA TYR A 51 21.00 13.16 -104.89
C TYR A 51 22.31 13.95 -104.66
N CYS A 52 22.98 14.42 -105.71
CA CYS A 52 24.14 15.31 -105.62
C CYS A 52 23.96 16.65 -106.37
N TYR A 53 24.95 17.07 -107.16
CA TYR A 53 25.04 18.44 -107.66
C TYR A 53 24.38 18.60 -109.03
N LYS A 54 23.15 19.10 -108.99
CA LYS A 54 22.20 19.32 -110.12
C LYS A 54 21.56 18.06 -110.69
N ASP A 55 22.16 16.90 -110.50
CA ASP A 55 21.42 15.66 -110.69
C ASP A 55 20.54 15.43 -109.46
N VAL A 56 19.28 15.16 -109.74
CA VAL A 56 18.14 15.04 -108.79
C VAL A 56 17.07 14.19 -109.49
N LEU A 57 17.51 13.08 -110.07
CA LEU A 57 16.72 12.22 -110.93
C LEU A 57 16.80 10.78 -110.45
N ASN A 58 15.69 10.07 -110.60
CA ASN A 58 15.51 8.66 -110.27
C ASN A 58 15.54 8.28 -108.78
N TYR A 59 15.02 7.08 -108.51
CA TYR A 59 15.11 6.40 -107.23
C TYR A 59 16.22 5.34 -107.24
N ASP A 60 17.44 5.75 -107.63
CA ASP A 60 18.64 4.92 -107.63
C ASP A 60 19.73 5.43 -106.66
N ASN A 61 20.81 4.66 -106.53
CA ASN A 61 21.95 5.00 -105.69
C ASN A 61 23.18 5.50 -106.46
N TRP A 62 23.04 6.05 -107.67
CA TRP A 62 24.12 6.36 -108.63
C TRP A 62 24.01 7.76 -109.27
N ASP A 63 24.22 8.79 -108.46
CA ASP A 63 24.19 10.20 -108.89
C ASP A 63 25.57 10.69 -109.41
N TRP A 64 25.62 11.82 -110.13
CA TRP A 64 26.87 12.47 -110.54
C TRP A 64 27.00 13.97 -110.24
N VAL A 65 28.22 14.39 -109.91
CA VAL A 65 28.63 15.80 -109.95
C VAL A 65 28.98 16.18 -111.39
N GLU A 66 28.12 16.99 -112.01
CA GLU A 66 28.30 17.48 -113.39
C GLU A 66 29.32 18.64 -113.47
N HIS A 67 30.26 18.57 -114.42
CA HIS A 67 31.30 19.59 -114.70
C HIS A 67 32.07 20.12 -113.45
N PRO A 68 32.71 19.24 -112.65
CA PRO A 68 33.40 19.67 -111.44
C PRO A 68 34.63 20.55 -111.73
N VAL A 69 34.75 21.68 -111.01
CA VAL A 69 35.89 22.60 -111.12
C VAL A 69 36.88 22.42 -109.98
N ALA A 70 38.17 22.66 -110.27
CA ALA A 70 39.24 22.50 -109.29
C ALA A 70 39.08 23.49 -108.11
N GLY A 71 39.04 22.97 -106.88
CA GLY A 71 38.78 23.76 -105.68
C GLY A 71 37.30 24.05 -105.39
N GLY A 72 36.38 23.53 -106.21
CA GLY A 72 34.94 23.53 -105.90
C GLY A 72 34.59 22.52 -104.82
N THR A 73 33.60 22.86 -103.99
CA THR A 73 32.96 21.95 -103.04
C THR A 73 31.59 21.56 -103.57
N TYR A 74 31.28 20.28 -103.53
CA TYR A 74 30.02 19.69 -103.99
C TYR A 74 29.41 18.87 -102.86
N HIS A 75 28.09 18.74 -102.87
CA HIS A 75 27.33 18.05 -101.84
C HIS A 75 26.51 16.94 -102.46
N CYS A 76 26.51 15.78 -101.82
CA CYS A 76 25.55 14.71 -101.98
C CYS A 76 24.79 14.55 -100.67
N VAL A 77 23.52 14.16 -100.75
CA VAL A 77 22.71 13.79 -99.58
C VAL A 77 21.96 12.51 -99.93
N ALA A 78 21.89 11.60 -98.95
CA ALA A 78 21.10 10.37 -99.04
C ALA A 78 20.05 10.35 -97.92
N TRP A 79 18.91 9.75 -98.22
CA TRP A 79 17.77 9.57 -97.33
C TRP A 79 17.37 8.08 -97.37
N ASN A 80 17.76 7.37 -96.33
CA ASN A 80 17.38 5.98 -96.12
C ASN A 80 16.31 5.90 -95.03
N VAL A 81 15.25 5.14 -95.29
CA VAL A 81 14.25 4.75 -94.29
C VAL A 81 14.58 3.33 -93.84
N GLY A 82 14.72 3.11 -92.54
CA GLY A 82 14.95 1.77 -92.00
C GLY A 82 13.77 0.85 -92.32
N GLN A 83 14.01 -0.43 -92.57
CA GLN A 83 12.93 -1.39 -92.73
C GLN A 83 12.12 -1.47 -91.42
N PRO A 84 10.79 -1.58 -91.49
CA PRO A 84 9.99 -1.65 -90.28
C PRO A 84 10.20 -2.99 -89.58
N GLY A 85 10.25 -2.96 -88.25
CA GLY A 85 10.35 -4.13 -87.38
C GLY A 85 9.02 -4.54 -86.77
N GLN A 86 9.05 -5.44 -85.79
CA GLN A 86 7.91 -5.82 -84.96
C GLN A 86 8.30 -5.98 -83.48
N ILE A 87 7.33 -5.80 -82.59
CA ILE A 87 7.44 -6.14 -81.18
C ILE A 87 6.40 -7.23 -80.85
N ILE A 88 6.85 -8.29 -80.20
CA ILE A 88 6.02 -9.39 -79.70
C ILE A 88 6.06 -9.32 -78.17
N VAL A 89 4.89 -9.27 -77.54
CA VAL A 89 4.73 -9.36 -76.08
C VAL A 89 4.28 -10.77 -75.75
N LYS A 90 4.92 -11.43 -74.79
CA LYS A 90 4.60 -12.79 -74.35
C LYS A 90 4.31 -12.81 -72.86
N LYS A 91 3.28 -13.58 -72.46
CA LYS A 91 3.00 -13.88 -71.06
C LYS A 91 3.55 -15.26 -70.66
N GLU A 92 4.09 -15.35 -69.45
CA GLU A 92 4.38 -16.62 -68.76
C GLU A 92 3.92 -16.55 -67.29
N THR A 93 3.53 -17.68 -66.71
CA THR A 93 3.19 -17.80 -65.27
C THR A 93 3.98 -18.91 -64.57
N ASP A 94 4.14 -18.80 -63.25
CA ASP A 94 4.58 -19.88 -62.36
C ASP A 94 3.56 -20.04 -61.21
N PRO A 95 2.85 -21.18 -61.08
CA PRO A 95 2.87 -22.31 -62.00
C PRO A 95 2.34 -21.96 -63.39
N ALA A 96 2.83 -22.69 -64.41
CA ALA A 96 2.39 -22.54 -65.79
C ALA A 96 1.02 -23.22 -66.05
N GLY A 97 0.33 -22.76 -67.09
CA GLY A 97 -1.02 -23.21 -67.46
C GLY A 97 -2.16 -22.39 -66.87
N SER A 98 -1.92 -21.13 -66.48
CA SER A 98 -2.94 -20.24 -65.93
C SER A 98 -3.80 -19.59 -67.01
N ASP A 99 -5.12 -19.77 -66.93
CA ASP A 99 -6.13 -19.10 -67.78
C ASP A 99 -6.32 -17.60 -67.41
N GLU A 100 -5.64 -17.09 -66.38
CA GLU A 100 -5.81 -15.74 -65.87
C GLU A 100 -5.26 -14.65 -66.80
N GLN A 101 -6.08 -13.64 -67.09
CA GLN A 101 -5.71 -12.56 -68.01
C GLN A 101 -4.97 -11.41 -67.32
N PHE A 102 -3.77 -11.12 -67.80
CA PHE A 102 -2.95 -9.97 -67.40
C PHE A 102 -3.17 -8.81 -68.38
N VAL A 103 -3.21 -7.58 -67.84
CA VAL A 103 -3.58 -6.39 -68.62
C VAL A 103 -2.32 -5.63 -69.04
N PHE A 104 -2.16 -5.44 -70.34
CA PHE A 104 -1.00 -4.74 -70.91
C PHE A 104 -1.38 -3.41 -71.55
N SER A 105 -0.47 -2.44 -71.44
CA SER A 105 -0.50 -1.16 -72.13
C SER A 105 0.79 -0.99 -72.94
N ALA A 106 0.71 -0.57 -74.20
CA ALA A 106 1.90 -0.41 -75.05
C ALA A 106 1.79 0.80 -75.98
N SER A 107 2.90 1.49 -76.22
CA SER A 107 2.93 2.72 -77.04
C SER A 107 2.73 2.49 -78.55
N PHE A 108 2.73 1.24 -79.00
CA PHE A 108 2.51 0.83 -80.39
C PHE A 108 1.08 0.33 -80.68
N THR A 109 0.12 0.51 -79.76
CA THR A 109 -1.28 0.11 -79.99
C THR A 109 -2.28 1.05 -79.30
N GLU A 110 -3.53 1.07 -79.78
CA GLU A 110 -4.59 1.93 -79.22
C GLU A 110 -5.41 1.18 -78.16
N GLY A 111 -5.08 1.41 -76.89
CA GLY A 111 -5.75 0.80 -75.75
C GLY A 111 -5.04 -0.43 -75.19
N ASN A 112 -5.67 -1.08 -74.21
CA ASN A 112 -5.07 -2.23 -73.52
C ASN A 112 -5.36 -3.53 -74.26
N PHE A 113 -4.44 -4.49 -74.16
CA PHE A 113 -4.64 -5.88 -74.55
C PHE A 113 -4.47 -6.81 -73.34
N PHE A 114 -4.87 -8.07 -73.52
CA PHE A 114 -4.93 -9.07 -72.46
C PHE A 114 -4.24 -10.35 -72.94
N LEU A 115 -3.47 -11.00 -72.06
CA LEU A 115 -2.80 -12.28 -72.32
C LEU A 115 -2.91 -13.20 -71.08
N ALA A 116 -3.24 -14.47 -71.30
CA ALA A 116 -3.10 -15.57 -70.35
C ALA A 116 -1.76 -16.33 -70.56
N ASP A 117 -1.47 -17.38 -69.79
CA ASP A 117 -0.18 -18.07 -69.87
C ASP A 117 0.14 -18.62 -71.27
N GLY A 118 1.36 -18.36 -71.74
CA GLY A 118 1.85 -18.77 -73.06
C GLY A 118 1.29 -17.97 -74.24
N GLU A 119 0.31 -17.09 -74.05
CA GLU A 119 -0.22 -16.24 -75.12
C GLU A 119 0.75 -15.14 -75.55
N THR A 120 0.57 -14.63 -76.77
CA THR A 120 1.36 -13.53 -77.33
C THR A 120 0.52 -12.47 -78.04
N TYR A 121 0.99 -11.22 -77.98
CA TYR A 121 0.49 -10.10 -78.77
C TYR A 121 1.59 -9.60 -79.71
N THR A 122 1.35 -9.63 -81.02
CA THR A 122 2.30 -9.16 -82.03
C THR A 122 1.85 -7.82 -82.60
N SER A 123 2.76 -6.84 -82.62
CA SER A 123 2.50 -5.52 -83.20
C SER A 123 2.27 -5.57 -84.72
N ASN A 124 1.66 -4.51 -85.26
CA ASN A 124 1.80 -4.19 -86.69
C ASN A 124 3.29 -3.95 -87.03
N MET A 125 3.62 -3.82 -88.32
CA MET A 125 4.96 -3.37 -88.74
C MET A 125 5.23 -1.95 -88.22
N LEU A 126 6.27 -1.77 -87.40
CA LEU A 126 6.63 -0.52 -86.72
C LEU A 126 7.85 0.14 -87.36
N THR A 127 7.89 1.46 -87.43
CA THR A 127 9.09 2.20 -87.84
C THR A 127 10.17 2.13 -86.76
N PRO A 128 11.47 1.99 -87.09
CA PRO A 128 12.54 1.92 -86.08
C PRO A 128 12.57 3.14 -85.14
N GLY A 129 12.80 2.91 -83.85
CA GLY A 129 12.74 3.94 -82.79
C GLY A 129 12.39 3.40 -81.40
N GLN A 130 12.13 4.30 -80.45
CA GLN A 130 11.75 3.91 -79.09
C GLN A 130 10.27 3.51 -78.98
N TYR A 131 10.03 2.40 -78.28
CA TYR A 131 8.73 1.87 -77.92
C TYR A 131 8.70 1.45 -76.44
N SER A 132 7.54 1.05 -75.94
CA SER A 132 7.34 0.64 -74.56
C SER A 132 6.11 -0.25 -74.39
N VAL A 133 6.16 -1.15 -73.41
CA VAL A 133 5.04 -1.96 -72.91
C VAL A 133 5.16 -2.14 -71.39
N THR A 134 4.03 -2.01 -70.70
CA THR A 134 3.90 -2.29 -69.27
C THR A 134 2.76 -3.27 -69.00
N GLU A 135 2.91 -4.09 -67.96
CA GLU A 135 1.85 -4.91 -67.38
C GLU A 135 1.27 -4.19 -66.16
N ALA A 136 -0.05 -4.29 -65.94
CA ALA A 136 -0.69 -3.77 -64.74
C ALA A 136 -0.68 -4.81 -63.60
N GLU A 137 -0.46 -4.35 -62.37
CA GLU A 137 -0.50 -5.20 -61.16
C GLU A 137 -1.83 -5.97 -61.06
N ARG A 138 -1.74 -7.27 -60.74
CA ARG A 138 -2.90 -8.17 -60.55
C ARG A 138 -2.86 -8.76 -59.14
N ILE A 139 -3.98 -8.70 -58.42
CA ILE A 139 -4.09 -9.29 -57.08
C ILE A 139 -3.95 -10.82 -57.18
N GLY A 140 -3.19 -11.44 -56.27
CA GLY A 140 -2.85 -12.87 -56.32
C GLY A 140 -1.69 -13.22 -57.25
N TRP A 141 -0.99 -12.22 -57.80
CA TRP A 141 0.14 -12.40 -58.71
C TRP A 141 1.23 -11.35 -58.45
N ARG A 142 2.49 -11.74 -58.65
CA ARG A 142 3.66 -10.83 -58.62
C ARG A 142 4.42 -10.93 -59.92
N LEU A 143 4.74 -9.80 -60.54
CA LEU A 143 5.64 -9.74 -61.71
C LEU A 143 7.08 -9.97 -61.23
N ASP A 144 7.67 -11.10 -61.63
CA ASP A 144 9.01 -11.55 -61.19
C ASP A 144 10.10 -11.24 -62.20
N ASP A 145 9.78 -11.25 -63.50
CA ASP A 145 10.71 -10.88 -64.58
C ASP A 145 9.98 -10.24 -65.77
N ALA A 146 10.63 -9.28 -66.43
CA ALA A 146 10.17 -8.65 -67.66
C ALA A 146 11.37 -8.33 -68.57
N THR A 147 11.60 -9.16 -69.60
CA THR A 147 12.85 -9.13 -70.39
C THR A 147 12.59 -9.16 -71.91
N CYS A 148 13.28 -8.30 -72.66
CA CYS A 148 13.23 -8.25 -74.13
C CYS A 148 14.44 -8.96 -74.77
N SER A 149 14.21 -9.61 -75.92
CA SER A 149 15.17 -10.51 -76.59
C SER A 149 16.43 -9.85 -77.15
N ASP A 150 16.37 -8.54 -77.37
CA ASP A 150 17.47 -7.65 -77.77
C ASP A 150 18.31 -7.16 -76.57
N GLY A 151 17.77 -7.30 -75.35
CA GLY A 151 18.32 -6.74 -74.13
C GLY A 151 17.81 -5.34 -73.78
N SER A 152 16.77 -4.84 -74.46
CA SER A 152 16.10 -3.60 -74.05
C SER A 152 15.31 -3.78 -72.74
N ASP A 153 15.11 -2.65 -72.07
CA ASP A 153 14.09 -2.48 -71.03
C ASP A 153 12.69 -2.46 -71.68
N PRO A 154 11.68 -3.20 -71.19
CA PRO A 154 10.32 -3.15 -71.71
C PRO A 154 9.68 -1.75 -71.70
N GLU A 155 10.08 -0.83 -70.82
CA GLU A 155 9.62 0.56 -70.82
C GLU A 155 10.37 1.46 -71.83
N SER A 156 11.44 0.97 -72.45
CA SER A 156 12.26 1.74 -73.40
C SER A 156 12.91 0.86 -74.49
N ILE A 157 12.08 0.09 -75.18
CA ILE A 157 12.47 -0.80 -76.28
C ILE A 157 13.08 0.01 -77.43
N THR A 158 14.31 -0.35 -77.83
CA THR A 158 15.04 0.28 -78.93
C THR A 158 14.91 -0.58 -80.18
N LEU A 159 13.84 -0.42 -80.94
CA LEU A 159 13.57 -1.25 -82.13
C LEU A 159 14.46 -0.81 -83.30
N ASP A 160 15.44 -1.65 -83.67
CA ASP A 160 16.36 -1.40 -84.79
C ASP A 160 15.73 -1.77 -86.16
N PRO A 161 16.30 -1.29 -87.29
CA PRO A 161 15.74 -1.53 -88.63
C PRO A 161 15.63 -3.01 -89.01
N GLY A 162 14.41 -3.45 -89.34
CA GLY A 162 14.07 -4.84 -89.71
C GLY A 162 14.00 -5.82 -88.53
N GLU A 163 14.14 -5.37 -87.29
CA GLU A 163 14.22 -6.22 -86.11
C GLU A 163 12.87 -6.85 -85.71
N THR A 164 12.91 -7.97 -84.96
CA THR A 164 11.75 -8.48 -84.22
C THR A 164 12.13 -8.70 -82.76
N VAL A 165 11.71 -7.79 -81.89
CA VAL A 165 11.94 -7.86 -80.44
C VAL A 165 10.82 -8.68 -79.79
N THR A 166 11.17 -9.65 -78.94
CA THR A 166 10.20 -10.38 -78.10
C THR A 166 10.41 -10.04 -76.63
N CYS A 167 9.44 -9.41 -75.98
CA CYS A 167 9.44 -9.08 -74.56
C CYS A 167 8.54 -10.07 -73.79
N THR A 168 9.12 -10.77 -72.82
CA THR A 168 8.43 -11.80 -72.02
C THR A 168 8.23 -11.32 -70.59
N PHE A 169 6.99 -11.42 -70.08
CA PHE A 169 6.61 -11.02 -68.72
C PHE A 169 6.20 -12.26 -67.91
N ARG A 170 6.94 -12.59 -66.86
CA ARG A 170 6.71 -13.75 -65.97
C ARG A 170 6.11 -13.33 -64.64
N ASN A 171 4.95 -13.91 -64.27
CA ASN A 171 4.40 -13.71 -62.93
C ASN A 171 4.35 -15.00 -62.10
N GLN A 172 4.76 -14.89 -60.84
CA GLN A 172 4.56 -15.92 -59.81
C GLN A 172 3.17 -15.72 -59.19
N ALA A 173 2.39 -16.80 -59.10
CA ALA A 173 1.11 -16.81 -58.37
C ALA A 173 1.37 -16.68 -56.87
N THR A 174 0.59 -15.87 -56.17
CA THR A 174 0.76 -15.62 -54.74
C THR A 174 -0.56 -15.71 -53.97
N ALA A 175 -0.52 -16.31 -52.78
CA ALA A 175 -1.63 -16.29 -51.82
C ALA A 175 -1.25 -15.43 -50.62
N ARG A 176 -2.12 -14.50 -50.22
CA ARG A 176 -1.93 -13.71 -48.99
C ARG A 176 -2.65 -14.36 -47.83
N ILE A 177 -1.90 -14.79 -46.81
CA ILE A 177 -2.45 -15.28 -45.54
C ILE A 177 -2.58 -14.09 -44.59
N VAL A 178 -3.76 -13.91 -43.99
CA VAL A 178 -4.04 -12.91 -42.95
C VAL A 178 -4.50 -13.65 -41.69
N ALA A 179 -3.64 -13.74 -40.68
CA ALA A 179 -3.92 -14.43 -39.43
C ALA A 179 -4.26 -13.44 -38.31
N THR A 180 -5.34 -13.72 -37.57
CA THR A 180 -5.82 -12.90 -36.45
C THR A 180 -5.76 -13.68 -35.15
N LYS A 181 -5.19 -13.10 -34.08
CA LYS A 181 -5.30 -13.64 -32.73
C LYS A 181 -6.38 -12.93 -31.92
N ILE A 182 -7.26 -13.74 -31.33
CA ILE A 182 -8.24 -13.36 -30.32
C ILE A 182 -7.88 -14.06 -29.00
N VAL A 183 -8.06 -13.37 -27.89
CA VAL A 183 -8.05 -13.95 -26.54
C VAL A 183 -9.34 -13.57 -25.82
N CYS A 184 -10.01 -14.56 -25.24
CA CYS A 184 -11.23 -14.38 -24.44
C CYS A 184 -10.96 -14.63 -22.94
N ALA A 185 -11.93 -14.26 -22.09
CA ALA A 185 -11.82 -14.42 -20.63
C ALA A 185 -12.23 -15.82 -20.16
N ASP A 186 -13.29 -16.38 -20.76
CA ASP A 186 -13.86 -17.69 -20.45
C ASP A 186 -13.89 -18.56 -21.71
N GLU A 187 -13.79 -19.88 -21.57
CA GLU A 187 -13.83 -20.81 -22.73
C GLU A 187 -15.18 -20.81 -23.42
N ALA A 188 -16.28 -20.59 -22.69
CA ALA A 188 -17.63 -20.57 -23.28
C ALA A 188 -17.87 -19.43 -24.30
N ASP A 189 -16.93 -18.50 -24.49
CA ASP A 189 -16.95 -17.45 -25.52
C ASP A 189 -16.15 -17.82 -26.80
N LEU A 190 -15.57 -19.02 -26.85
CA LEU A 190 -14.88 -19.56 -28.02
C LEU A 190 -15.88 -20.22 -29.00
N PRO A 191 -15.61 -20.19 -30.31
CA PRO A 191 -16.60 -20.53 -31.33
C PRO A 191 -17.11 -21.98 -31.29
N ASN A 192 -16.36 -22.91 -30.71
CA ASN A 192 -16.73 -24.31 -30.52
C ASN A 192 -17.12 -24.99 -31.87
N TYR A 193 -16.33 -24.75 -32.93
CA TYR A 193 -16.65 -25.13 -34.31
C TYR A 193 -16.13 -26.50 -34.74
N GLY A 194 -15.50 -27.31 -33.88
CA GLY A 194 -14.73 -28.51 -34.26
C GLY A 194 -15.46 -29.63 -35.06
N LEU A 195 -16.77 -29.50 -35.34
CA LEU A 195 -17.56 -30.37 -36.21
C LEU A 195 -18.10 -29.67 -37.48
N GLY A 196 -17.62 -28.47 -37.81
CA GLY A 196 -18.00 -27.66 -38.97
C GLY A 196 -18.57 -26.29 -38.61
N GLY A 197 -17.85 -25.21 -38.94
CA GLY A 197 -18.30 -23.82 -38.82
C GLY A 197 -18.49 -23.08 -40.16
N PRO A 198 -18.75 -21.76 -40.14
CA PRO A 198 -18.74 -20.89 -41.34
C PRO A 198 -17.32 -20.51 -41.76
N ASP A 199 -17.10 -20.33 -43.07
CA ASP A 199 -15.83 -19.88 -43.66
C ASP A 199 -15.22 -18.67 -42.92
N MET A 200 -13.89 -18.67 -42.77
CA MET A 200 -13.15 -17.51 -42.26
C MET A 200 -13.04 -16.42 -43.32
N THR A 201 -13.51 -15.22 -42.97
CA THR A 201 -13.59 -14.06 -43.88
C THR A 201 -12.92 -12.83 -43.26
N ILE A 202 -12.81 -11.76 -44.07
CA ILE A 202 -12.30 -10.45 -43.65
C ILE A 202 -13.02 -9.86 -42.41
N SER A 203 -14.30 -10.19 -42.18
CA SER A 203 -15.06 -9.64 -41.05
C SER A 203 -15.11 -10.57 -39.85
N THR A 204 -14.94 -11.90 -40.01
CA THR A 204 -15.20 -12.92 -38.97
C THR A 204 -14.61 -12.56 -37.60
N ALA A 205 -13.32 -12.23 -37.52
CA ALA A 205 -12.66 -11.86 -36.26
C ALA A 205 -13.15 -10.51 -35.68
N THR A 206 -13.53 -9.56 -36.53
CA THR A 206 -14.06 -8.26 -36.13
C THR A 206 -15.50 -8.38 -35.64
N ASP A 207 -16.31 -9.20 -36.30
CA ASP A 207 -17.68 -9.49 -35.89
C ASP A 207 -17.70 -10.27 -34.56
N TRP A 208 -16.74 -11.18 -34.33
CA TRP A 208 -16.58 -11.89 -33.05
C TRP A 208 -16.30 -10.95 -31.87
N VAL A 209 -15.25 -10.13 -31.97
CA VAL A 209 -14.87 -9.16 -30.91
C VAL A 209 -15.95 -8.08 -30.71
N ASN A 210 -16.72 -7.72 -31.75
CA ASN A 210 -17.86 -6.81 -31.61
C ASN A 210 -19.10 -7.45 -30.96
N THR A 211 -19.13 -8.77 -30.75
CA THR A 211 -20.28 -9.50 -30.20
C THR A 211 -20.02 -10.20 -28.86
N HIS A 212 -18.76 -10.42 -28.48
CA HIS A 212 -18.34 -11.05 -27.24
C HIS A 212 -17.47 -10.09 -26.43
N GLU A 213 -18.05 -9.41 -25.41
CA GLU A 213 -17.37 -8.33 -24.64
C GLU A 213 -16.13 -8.80 -23.84
N SER A 214 -16.01 -10.11 -23.59
CA SER A 214 -14.89 -10.78 -22.96
C SER A 214 -13.71 -11.05 -23.91
N CYS A 215 -13.96 -11.06 -25.22
CA CYS A 215 -12.98 -11.34 -26.26
C CYS A 215 -12.32 -10.06 -26.77
N ARG A 216 -10.99 -10.12 -26.97
CA ARG A 216 -10.19 -9.01 -27.51
C ARG A 216 -9.23 -9.52 -28.58
N PHE A 217 -8.75 -8.61 -29.42
CA PHE A 217 -7.55 -8.83 -30.21
C PHE A 217 -6.30 -8.89 -29.34
N GLU A 218 -5.34 -9.76 -29.69
CA GLU A 218 -4.09 -9.94 -28.92
C GLU A 218 -2.84 -9.62 -29.76
N GLU A 219 -1.94 -8.82 -29.19
CA GLU A 219 -0.70 -8.38 -29.84
C GLU A 219 0.44 -9.41 -29.67
N ASN A 220 1.53 -9.23 -30.42
CA ASN A 220 2.79 -9.98 -30.27
C ASN A 220 2.72 -11.50 -30.59
N TRP A 221 1.58 -12.01 -31.07
CA TRP A 221 1.40 -13.42 -31.40
C TRP A 221 2.06 -13.79 -32.74
N ARG A 222 2.43 -15.07 -32.91
CA ARG A 222 3.09 -15.57 -34.13
C ARG A 222 2.34 -16.76 -34.73
N PHE A 223 2.50 -16.94 -36.03
CA PHE A 223 1.90 -18.01 -36.82
C PHE A 223 2.98 -18.62 -37.72
N GLN A 224 2.80 -19.87 -38.15
CA GLN A 224 3.67 -20.52 -39.13
C GLN A 224 2.83 -21.09 -40.27
N TRP A 225 3.41 -21.18 -41.46
CA TRP A 225 2.81 -21.90 -42.60
C TRP A 225 3.82 -22.86 -43.24
N ALA A 226 3.31 -23.88 -43.95
CA ALA A 226 4.13 -24.83 -44.72
C ALA A 226 3.37 -25.35 -45.95
N TYR A 227 4.09 -25.82 -46.97
CA TYR A 227 3.49 -26.51 -48.10
C TYR A 227 2.95 -27.90 -47.69
N GLU A 228 1.94 -28.40 -48.42
CA GLU A 228 1.20 -29.66 -48.13
C GLU A 228 2.04 -30.88 -47.71
N SER A 229 3.29 -30.98 -48.20
CA SER A 229 4.18 -32.13 -48.02
C SER A 229 4.82 -32.23 -46.63
N ASN A 230 4.59 -31.24 -45.76
CA ASN A 230 5.17 -31.15 -44.43
C ASN A 230 4.22 -31.69 -43.37
N ALA A 231 4.77 -32.43 -42.40
CA ALA A 231 3.99 -32.92 -41.26
C ALA A 231 3.78 -31.85 -40.18
N ASN A 232 2.67 -31.96 -39.44
CA ASN A 232 2.38 -31.20 -38.24
C ASN A 232 3.54 -31.31 -37.21
N PRO A 233 4.10 -30.19 -36.71
CA PRO A 233 5.06 -30.18 -35.59
C PRO A 233 4.49 -30.69 -34.26
N GLY A 234 3.16 -30.71 -34.13
CA GLY A 234 2.39 -31.01 -32.93
C GLY A 234 1.63 -29.78 -32.44
N ASP A 235 0.35 -29.94 -32.13
CA ASP A 235 -0.57 -28.80 -31.99
C ASP A 235 -0.21 -27.89 -30.81
N ASN A 236 0.06 -28.53 -29.67
CA ASN A 236 0.52 -27.90 -28.43
C ASN A 236 2.04 -27.69 -28.41
N THR A 237 2.59 -27.12 -29.47
CA THR A 237 4.03 -26.77 -29.57
C THR A 237 4.24 -25.33 -29.99
N GLY A 238 5.34 -24.72 -29.51
CA GLY A 238 5.76 -23.38 -29.90
C GLY A 238 6.33 -23.33 -31.33
N GLU A 239 7.32 -22.46 -31.55
CA GLU A 239 7.86 -22.22 -32.89
C GLU A 239 8.66 -23.43 -33.39
N SER A 240 8.20 -24.04 -34.49
CA SER A 240 8.81 -25.24 -35.06
C SER A 240 10.25 -25.00 -35.52
N ALA A 241 11.15 -25.91 -35.18
CA ALA A 241 12.54 -25.91 -35.61
C ALA A 241 12.76 -26.51 -37.01
N ASN A 242 11.69 -26.95 -37.70
CA ASN A 242 11.78 -27.41 -39.08
C ASN A 242 11.87 -26.19 -40.04
N PRO A 243 12.93 -26.05 -40.86
CA PRO A 243 13.05 -24.91 -41.79
C PRO A 243 11.95 -24.82 -42.86
N ASP A 244 11.24 -25.92 -43.13
CA ASP A 244 10.10 -25.95 -44.06
C ASP A 244 8.79 -25.40 -43.45
N TRP A 245 8.81 -25.01 -42.16
CA TRP A 245 7.75 -24.23 -41.50
C TRP A 245 8.19 -22.77 -41.35
N HIS A 246 7.49 -21.86 -42.03
CA HIS A 246 7.87 -20.47 -42.15
C HIS A 246 7.06 -19.58 -41.20
N THR A 247 7.73 -19.03 -40.17
CA THR A 247 7.09 -18.16 -39.18
C THR A 247 6.84 -16.74 -39.69
N PHE A 248 5.63 -16.23 -39.46
CA PHE A 248 5.24 -14.84 -39.64
C PHE A 248 4.61 -14.26 -38.37
N GLY A 249 4.45 -12.94 -38.32
CA GLY A 249 4.19 -12.19 -37.09
C GLY A 249 5.43 -11.48 -36.52
N PRO A 250 5.28 -10.65 -35.48
CA PRO A 250 4.13 -10.58 -34.56
C PRO A 250 2.80 -10.02 -35.14
N THR A 251 1.71 -10.26 -34.41
CA THR A 251 0.44 -9.51 -34.55
C THR A 251 0.56 -8.09 -34.02
N GLY A 252 -0.11 -7.14 -34.70
CA GLY A 252 -0.21 -5.74 -34.27
C GLY A 252 -1.42 -5.47 -33.37
N VAL A 253 -1.66 -4.18 -33.07
CA VAL A 253 -2.72 -3.66 -32.18
C VAL A 253 -4.16 -4.06 -32.53
N ASN A 254 -4.38 -4.61 -33.72
CA ASN A 254 -5.66 -5.13 -34.20
C ASN A 254 -5.70 -6.68 -34.21
N GLY A 255 -4.76 -7.32 -33.53
CA GLY A 255 -4.62 -8.78 -33.46
C GLY A 255 -4.15 -9.43 -34.75
N GLN A 256 -3.90 -8.67 -35.82
CA GLN A 256 -3.62 -9.23 -37.15
C GLN A 256 -2.14 -9.22 -37.51
N THR A 257 -1.75 -10.20 -38.31
CA THR A 257 -0.52 -10.20 -39.09
C THR A 257 -0.77 -10.86 -40.45
N SER A 258 0.13 -10.70 -41.40
CA SER A 258 -0.05 -11.26 -42.75
C SER A 258 1.26 -11.58 -43.45
N THR A 259 1.25 -12.57 -44.33
CA THR A 259 2.38 -12.93 -45.19
C THR A 259 1.89 -13.26 -46.60
N ASP A 260 2.72 -13.01 -47.61
CA ASP A 260 2.44 -13.31 -49.01
C ASP A 260 3.29 -14.52 -49.42
N VAL A 261 2.66 -15.56 -49.96
CA VAL A 261 3.24 -16.89 -50.19
C VAL A 261 3.28 -17.22 -51.68
N ASP A 262 4.44 -17.65 -52.18
CA ASP A 262 4.64 -18.04 -53.59
C ASP A 262 4.09 -19.45 -53.84
N LEU A 263 2.94 -19.55 -54.52
CA LEU A 263 2.28 -20.83 -54.80
C LEU A 263 3.12 -21.75 -55.71
N LYS A 264 2.84 -23.05 -55.65
CA LYS A 264 3.58 -24.09 -56.37
C LYS A 264 2.59 -24.98 -57.14
N SER A 265 2.99 -26.17 -57.56
CA SER A 265 2.11 -27.09 -58.30
C SER A 265 0.99 -27.71 -57.45
N SER A 266 1.09 -27.61 -56.12
CA SER A 266 -0.08 -27.66 -55.22
C SER A 266 -0.31 -26.27 -54.65
N ALA A 267 -1.58 -25.97 -54.42
CA ALA A 267 -2.05 -24.72 -53.84
C ALA A 267 -2.45 -24.87 -52.36
N LEU A 268 -2.34 -26.08 -51.78
CA LEU A 268 -2.65 -26.31 -50.37
C LEU A 268 -1.48 -25.91 -49.47
N LEU A 269 -1.77 -25.04 -48.51
CA LEU A 269 -0.85 -24.52 -47.50
C LEU A 269 -1.38 -24.84 -46.09
N TRP A 270 -0.59 -25.55 -45.29
CA TRP A 270 -0.86 -25.72 -43.86
C TRP A 270 -0.57 -24.42 -43.11
N VAL A 271 -1.36 -24.10 -42.09
CA VAL A 271 -1.19 -22.94 -41.22
C VAL A 271 -1.40 -23.34 -39.76
N ARG A 272 -0.58 -22.77 -38.87
CA ARG A 272 -0.70 -22.97 -37.42
C ARG A 272 -0.38 -21.70 -36.64
N GLU A 273 -0.89 -21.57 -35.42
CA GLU A 273 -0.33 -20.64 -34.45
C GLU A 273 0.92 -21.18 -33.77
N VAL A 274 1.79 -20.28 -33.34
CA VAL A 274 2.86 -20.59 -32.38
C VAL A 274 2.22 -20.63 -31.00
N TRP A 275 1.83 -21.83 -30.56
CA TRP A 275 1.12 -22.01 -29.29
C TRP A 275 1.98 -21.60 -28.08
N ASN A 276 1.30 -21.16 -27.02
CA ASN A 276 1.88 -20.60 -25.81
C ASN A 276 1.34 -21.36 -24.59
N ASP A 277 2.25 -21.89 -23.76
CA ASP A 277 1.88 -22.80 -22.65
C ASP A 277 1.11 -22.13 -21.51
N GLN A 278 1.03 -20.80 -21.49
CA GLN A 278 0.17 -20.02 -20.58
C GLN A 278 -1.32 -20.05 -20.95
N TYR A 279 -1.69 -20.69 -22.07
CA TYR A 279 -3.05 -20.76 -22.60
C TYR A 279 -3.58 -22.20 -22.63
N ILE A 280 -4.90 -22.36 -22.73
CA ILE A 280 -5.54 -23.68 -22.91
C ILE A 280 -4.93 -24.40 -24.12
N SER A 281 -4.82 -25.71 -24.03
CA SER A 281 -4.27 -26.59 -25.07
C SER A 281 -5.31 -26.96 -26.12
N PHE A 282 -4.85 -27.19 -27.35
CA PHE A 282 -5.62 -27.87 -28.40
C PHE A 282 -5.94 -29.32 -27.97
N THR A 283 -7.18 -29.77 -28.11
CA THR A 283 -7.67 -31.05 -27.57
C THR A 283 -7.75 -32.20 -28.58
N TYR A 284 -7.72 -31.92 -29.88
CA TYR A 284 -7.94 -32.91 -30.93
C TYR A 284 -6.96 -34.09 -30.85
N GLY A 285 -7.49 -35.30 -31.04
CA GLY A 285 -6.71 -36.55 -31.03
C GLY A 285 -6.19 -37.00 -29.65
N ASN A 286 -6.39 -36.22 -28.57
CA ASN A 286 -6.09 -36.68 -27.20
C ASN A 286 -6.96 -37.87 -26.77
N ASN A 287 -8.19 -37.96 -27.30
CA ASN A 287 -9.10 -39.09 -27.09
C ASN A 287 -9.20 -39.95 -28.37
N PRO A 288 -8.71 -41.21 -28.35
CA PRO A 288 -8.78 -42.09 -29.52
C PRO A 288 -10.18 -42.53 -29.94
N GLU A 289 -11.18 -42.47 -29.04
CA GLU A 289 -12.54 -42.98 -29.29
C GLU A 289 -13.49 -41.91 -29.88
N ASP A 290 -13.25 -40.64 -29.59
CA ASP A 290 -13.95 -39.49 -30.17
C ASP A 290 -13.02 -38.28 -30.17
N TRP A 291 -12.61 -37.83 -31.36
CA TRP A 291 -11.47 -36.92 -31.51
C TRP A 291 -11.83 -35.45 -31.24
N ASN A 292 -13.11 -35.10 -31.26
CA ASN A 292 -13.62 -33.74 -30.98
C ASN A 292 -14.59 -33.74 -29.78
N SER A 293 -14.44 -34.69 -28.84
CA SER A 293 -15.30 -34.83 -27.66
C SER A 293 -15.05 -33.80 -26.57
N ASP A 294 -13.83 -33.25 -26.52
CA ASP A 294 -13.40 -32.31 -25.49
C ASP A 294 -13.34 -30.91 -26.10
N ASN A 295 -14.35 -30.10 -25.80
CA ASN A 295 -14.52 -28.77 -26.37
C ASN A 295 -13.72 -27.69 -25.61
N VAL A 296 -13.15 -28.02 -24.45
CA VAL A 296 -12.41 -27.07 -23.61
C VAL A 296 -10.99 -26.88 -24.17
N SER A 297 -10.92 -26.18 -25.30
CA SER A 297 -9.75 -26.16 -26.19
C SER A 297 -9.30 -24.74 -26.56
N ALA A 298 -8.09 -24.62 -27.09
CA ALA A 298 -7.78 -23.56 -28.05
C ALA A 298 -8.38 -23.89 -29.42
N GLU A 299 -8.69 -22.87 -30.23
CA GLU A 299 -9.26 -23.04 -31.58
C GLU A 299 -8.47 -22.19 -32.59
N LEU A 300 -8.18 -22.77 -33.77
CA LEU A 300 -7.64 -22.10 -34.96
C LEU A 300 -8.43 -22.60 -36.16
N TYR A 301 -8.88 -21.68 -37.02
CA TYR A 301 -9.50 -22.01 -38.31
C TYR A 301 -8.95 -21.14 -39.44
N CYS A 302 -8.80 -21.68 -40.65
CA CYS A 302 -8.35 -20.97 -41.85
C CYS A 302 -9.25 -21.22 -43.07
N HIS A 303 -9.75 -20.12 -43.62
CA HIS A 303 -10.58 -20.04 -44.82
C HIS A 303 -11.78 -21.00 -44.89
N GLN A 304 -11.56 -22.24 -45.31
CA GLN A 304 -12.60 -23.25 -45.55
C GLN A 304 -12.40 -24.53 -44.72
N ASP A 305 -11.24 -24.73 -44.12
CA ASP A 305 -11.14 -25.68 -43.02
C ASP A 305 -11.57 -24.95 -41.73
N VAL A 306 -12.60 -25.52 -41.12
CA VAL A 306 -13.31 -25.00 -39.94
C VAL A 306 -13.80 -26.21 -39.16
N GLN A 307 -12.85 -27.11 -38.87
CA GLN A 307 -13.05 -28.45 -38.32
C GLN A 307 -11.95 -28.75 -37.30
N ASN A 308 -12.22 -29.68 -36.39
CA ASN A 308 -11.35 -30.10 -35.30
C ASN A 308 -11.07 -29.03 -34.22
N TYR A 309 -10.53 -29.50 -33.12
CA TYR A 309 -9.94 -28.70 -32.04
C TYR A 309 -8.41 -28.80 -32.09
N ASP A 310 -7.83 -28.56 -33.27
CA ASP A 310 -6.40 -28.71 -33.57
C ASP A 310 -5.72 -27.38 -33.95
N ASN A 311 -4.41 -27.44 -34.21
CA ASN A 311 -3.59 -26.30 -34.59
C ASN A 311 -2.83 -26.60 -35.89
N TYR A 312 -3.56 -27.16 -36.87
CA TYR A 312 -3.02 -27.72 -38.10
C TYR A 312 -4.03 -27.61 -39.26
N ASP A 313 -4.58 -26.41 -39.39
CA ASP A 313 -5.60 -26.04 -40.37
C ASP A 313 -4.98 -25.69 -41.74
N PHE A 314 -5.77 -25.52 -42.81
CA PHE A 314 -5.25 -25.31 -44.17
C PHE A 314 -5.98 -24.27 -45.03
N ILE A 315 -5.24 -23.75 -46.00
CA ILE A 315 -5.72 -22.89 -47.07
C ILE A 315 -5.60 -23.64 -48.39
N ASP A 316 -6.71 -23.85 -49.09
CA ASP A 316 -6.71 -24.31 -50.49
C ASP A 316 -6.72 -23.10 -51.44
N ALA A 317 -5.54 -22.72 -51.91
CA ALA A 317 -5.36 -21.62 -52.85
C ALA A 317 -5.68 -21.98 -54.32
N SER A 318 -6.36 -23.11 -54.58
CA SER A 318 -6.94 -23.41 -55.90
C SER A 318 -8.31 -22.74 -56.13
N THR A 319 -8.88 -22.13 -55.08
CA THR A 319 -10.10 -21.32 -55.14
C THR A 319 -9.80 -19.89 -55.66
N GLU A 320 -10.81 -19.17 -56.16
CA GLU A 320 -10.64 -17.84 -56.79
C GLU A 320 -10.24 -16.70 -55.82
N ALA A 321 -9.95 -17.00 -54.55
CA ALA A 321 -9.53 -15.99 -53.57
C ALA A 321 -8.01 -15.71 -53.65
N PRO A 322 -7.57 -14.44 -53.63
CA PRO A 322 -6.15 -14.11 -53.50
C PRO A 322 -5.73 -13.76 -52.06
N VAL A 323 -6.70 -13.60 -51.15
CA VAL A 323 -6.48 -13.29 -49.73
C VAL A 323 -7.32 -14.22 -48.86
N TYR A 324 -6.65 -14.89 -47.94
CA TYR A 324 -7.17 -15.95 -47.09
C TYR A 324 -7.06 -15.53 -45.63
N TYR A 325 -8.08 -15.87 -44.85
CA TYR A 325 -8.20 -15.42 -43.46
C TYR A 325 -8.09 -16.61 -42.51
N CYS A 326 -7.25 -16.46 -41.49
CA CYS A 326 -7.17 -17.36 -40.35
C CYS A 326 -7.54 -16.60 -39.08
N VAL A 327 -8.21 -17.27 -38.15
CA VAL A 327 -8.53 -16.71 -36.83
C VAL A 327 -8.24 -17.78 -35.78
N ALA A 328 -7.53 -17.40 -34.73
CA ALA A 328 -7.25 -18.27 -33.60
C ALA A 328 -7.72 -17.65 -32.29
N TRP A 329 -8.50 -18.39 -31.51
CA TRP A 329 -9.04 -18.01 -30.21
C TRP A 329 -8.41 -18.87 -29.11
N ASN A 330 -7.80 -18.24 -28.11
CA ASN A 330 -7.37 -18.94 -26.89
C ASN A 330 -7.98 -18.28 -25.65
N VAL A 331 -8.01 -19.02 -24.55
CA VAL A 331 -8.21 -18.50 -23.20
C VAL A 331 -6.94 -18.74 -22.39
N ALA A 332 -6.55 -17.79 -21.55
CA ALA A 332 -5.43 -17.99 -20.63
C ALA A 332 -5.78 -19.13 -19.65
N LYS A 333 -4.80 -19.95 -19.26
CA LYS A 333 -5.04 -20.91 -18.18
C LYS A 333 -5.40 -20.14 -16.91
N GLN A 334 -6.47 -20.56 -16.23
CA GLN A 334 -6.73 -20.09 -14.89
C GLN A 334 -5.56 -20.52 -14.00
N GLU A 335 -4.89 -19.54 -13.40
CA GLU A 335 -3.80 -19.79 -12.45
C GLU A 335 -4.42 -20.47 -11.21
N GLU A 336 -4.07 -21.74 -10.97
CA GLU A 336 -4.52 -22.45 -9.76
C GLU A 336 -3.95 -21.73 -8.54
N ALA A 337 -4.82 -21.13 -7.74
CA ALA A 337 -4.42 -20.30 -6.62
C ALA A 337 -3.77 -21.16 -5.53
N GLU A 338 -2.49 -20.92 -5.27
CA GLU A 338 -1.68 -21.66 -4.30
C GLU A 338 -2.37 -21.69 -2.90
N PRO A 339 -2.53 -22.86 -2.27
CA PRO A 339 -3.21 -22.97 -0.98
C PRO A 339 -2.51 -22.14 0.10
N ARG A 340 -3.30 -21.42 0.91
CA ARG A 340 -2.79 -20.57 1.99
C ARG A 340 -3.59 -20.69 3.26
N LEU A 341 -2.97 -20.35 4.39
CA LEU A 341 -3.64 -20.20 5.68
C LEU A 341 -3.84 -18.72 6.01
N GLU A 342 -4.96 -18.39 6.66
CA GLU A 342 -5.13 -17.15 7.41
C GLU A 342 -5.24 -17.48 8.91
N LEU A 343 -4.58 -16.70 9.76
CA LEU A 343 -4.68 -16.76 11.22
C LEU A 343 -5.06 -15.40 11.77
N ARG A 344 -6.12 -15.36 12.58
CA ARG A 344 -6.52 -14.18 13.37
C ARG A 344 -6.51 -14.54 14.84
N LYS A 345 -6.07 -13.61 15.70
CA LYS A 345 -6.16 -13.72 17.16
C LYS A 345 -6.89 -12.50 17.72
N SER A 346 -7.69 -12.73 18.75
CA SER A 346 -8.44 -11.71 19.48
C SER A 346 -8.47 -12.08 20.97
N ASN A 347 -8.84 -11.12 21.82
CA ASN A 347 -9.15 -11.37 23.23
C ASN A 347 -10.44 -10.64 23.62
N ASN A 348 -11.03 -11.00 24.75
CA ASN A 348 -12.31 -10.46 25.21
C ASN A 348 -12.22 -9.16 26.03
N SER A 349 -11.02 -8.61 26.24
CA SER A 349 -10.85 -7.37 26.97
C SER A 349 -11.33 -6.17 26.15
N VAL A 350 -11.93 -5.20 26.84
CA VAL A 350 -12.56 -4.00 26.23
C VAL A 350 -12.11 -2.70 26.89
N GLY A 351 -11.06 -2.75 27.73
CA GLY A 351 -10.56 -1.65 28.54
C GLY A 351 -9.40 -2.11 29.41
N ASP A 352 -9.25 -1.51 30.59
CA ASP A 352 -8.24 -1.89 31.56
C ASP A 352 -8.73 -3.07 32.42
N GLU A 353 -7.96 -4.17 32.42
CA GLU A 353 -8.14 -5.30 33.33
C GLU A 353 -7.40 -5.06 34.64
N THR A 354 -7.79 -5.78 35.69
CA THR A 354 -7.14 -5.70 37.01
C THR A 354 -6.44 -7.01 37.37
N PRO A 355 -5.31 -6.99 38.09
CA PRO A 355 -4.66 -8.20 38.60
C PRO A 355 -5.64 -9.19 39.25
N GLY A 356 -5.62 -10.45 38.81
CA GLY A 356 -6.60 -11.49 39.18
C GLY A 356 -7.80 -11.66 38.22
N ASN A 357 -8.00 -10.78 37.24
CA ASN A 357 -9.02 -10.98 36.20
C ASN A 357 -8.69 -12.18 35.29
N THR A 358 -9.70 -12.68 34.57
CA THR A 358 -9.54 -13.78 33.61
C THR A 358 -9.87 -13.31 32.20
N VAL A 359 -8.86 -13.33 31.33
CA VAL A 359 -8.97 -12.99 29.90
C VAL A 359 -9.23 -14.27 29.11
N THR A 360 -10.13 -14.19 28.13
CA THR A 360 -10.38 -15.23 27.12
C THR A 360 -9.76 -14.79 25.81
N TYR A 361 -8.91 -15.63 25.23
CA TYR A 361 -8.35 -15.45 23.90
C TYR A 361 -9.07 -16.36 22.91
N THR A 362 -9.22 -15.89 21.67
CA THR A 362 -9.83 -16.63 20.57
C THR A 362 -8.92 -16.56 19.34
N LEU A 363 -8.69 -17.70 18.70
CA LEU A 363 -7.97 -17.78 17.43
C LEU A 363 -8.87 -18.35 16.34
N GLU A 364 -8.85 -17.76 15.16
CA GLU A 364 -9.55 -18.24 13.97
C GLU A 364 -8.51 -18.60 12.91
N VAL A 365 -8.49 -19.86 12.49
CA VAL A 365 -7.63 -20.36 11.40
C VAL A 365 -8.52 -20.70 10.22
N THR A 366 -8.18 -20.23 9.02
CA THR A 366 -8.92 -20.57 7.79
C THR A 366 -7.97 -21.07 6.71
N ALA A 367 -8.30 -22.21 6.09
CA ALA A 367 -7.65 -22.67 4.86
C ALA A 367 -8.35 -22.00 3.66
N LEU A 368 -7.56 -21.35 2.80
CA LEU A 368 -8.06 -20.51 1.72
C LEU A 368 -7.38 -20.91 0.40
N ASP A 369 -8.16 -20.82 -0.67
CA ASP A 369 -7.79 -21.07 -2.07
C ASP A 369 -7.36 -22.53 -2.40
N GLY A 370 -7.03 -23.34 -1.40
CA GLY A 370 -6.93 -24.80 -1.49
C GLY A 370 -6.98 -25.50 -0.13
N PRO A 371 -6.90 -26.85 -0.09
CA PRO A 371 -6.77 -27.60 1.15
C PRO A 371 -5.38 -27.43 1.77
N VAL A 372 -5.28 -27.64 3.09
CA VAL A 372 -4.01 -27.62 3.82
C VAL A 372 -3.98 -28.76 4.85
N ASP A 373 -2.98 -29.61 4.77
CA ASP A 373 -2.82 -30.83 5.58
C ASP A 373 -1.97 -30.56 6.85
N ASP A 374 -2.07 -31.41 7.88
CA ASP A 374 -1.26 -31.32 9.12
C ASP A 374 -1.24 -29.91 9.79
N VAL A 375 -2.39 -29.22 9.85
CA VAL A 375 -2.45 -27.85 10.38
C VAL A 375 -2.23 -27.81 11.90
N THR A 376 -1.33 -26.94 12.35
CA THR A 376 -0.95 -26.74 13.76
C THR A 376 -0.91 -25.25 14.11
N VAL A 377 -1.28 -24.93 15.34
CA VAL A 377 -1.24 -23.55 15.89
C VAL A 377 -0.37 -23.53 17.13
N THR A 378 0.57 -22.58 17.18
CA THR A 378 1.46 -22.33 18.33
C THR A 378 1.16 -20.95 18.89
N ASP A 379 0.88 -20.87 20.19
CA ASP A 379 0.33 -19.66 20.82
C ASP A 379 1.00 -19.36 22.17
N LEU A 380 1.36 -18.09 22.39
CA LEU A 380 2.17 -17.62 23.51
C LEU A 380 1.51 -16.39 24.18
N PRO A 381 0.82 -16.56 25.33
CA PRO A 381 0.43 -15.44 26.17
C PRO A 381 1.65 -14.78 26.85
N PRO A 382 1.53 -13.51 27.31
CA PRO A 382 2.55 -12.79 28.06
C PRO A 382 2.87 -13.43 29.43
N GLU A 383 4.02 -13.04 29.99
CA GLU A 383 4.42 -13.50 31.33
C GLU A 383 3.40 -13.08 32.39
N GLY A 384 3.18 -13.94 33.38
CA GLY A 384 2.17 -13.73 34.43
C GLY A 384 0.70 -13.91 34.00
N PHE A 385 0.40 -14.17 32.72
CA PHE A 385 -0.95 -14.54 32.26
C PHE A 385 -1.11 -16.06 32.25
N ALA A 386 -1.35 -16.63 33.44
CA ALA A 386 -1.35 -18.08 33.64
C ALA A 386 -2.56 -18.78 33.03
N TYR A 387 -2.34 -19.76 32.14
CA TYR A 387 -3.40 -20.57 31.52
C TYR A 387 -4.30 -21.28 32.55
N VAL A 388 -5.61 -21.18 32.34
CA VAL A 388 -6.64 -21.86 33.15
C VAL A 388 -6.79 -23.29 32.62
N ALA A 389 -6.28 -24.27 33.36
CA ALA A 389 -6.30 -25.68 33.00
C ALA A 389 -7.71 -26.19 32.61
N GLY A 390 -7.81 -26.87 31.46
CA GLY A 390 -9.08 -27.34 30.90
C GLY A 390 -10.00 -26.26 30.31
N SER A 391 -9.52 -25.03 30.08
CA SER A 391 -10.31 -23.96 29.44
C SER A 391 -10.22 -23.94 27.91
N GLY A 392 -9.41 -24.80 27.30
CA GLY A 392 -9.26 -24.90 25.86
C GLY A 392 -10.47 -25.56 25.17
N GLU A 393 -11.09 -24.85 24.23
CA GLU A 393 -12.13 -25.36 23.33
C GLU A 393 -11.72 -25.22 21.84
N GLY A 394 -12.29 -26.05 20.96
CA GLY A 394 -12.12 -25.99 19.50
C GLY A 394 -11.44 -27.23 18.91
N ALA A 395 -10.24 -27.55 19.37
CA ALA A 395 -9.41 -28.68 18.88
C ALA A 395 -8.63 -29.35 20.05
N PRO A 396 -7.95 -30.48 19.86
CA PRO A 396 -7.08 -31.03 20.91
C PRO A 396 -5.75 -30.24 21.04
N PHE A 397 -5.35 -29.97 22.29
CA PHE A 397 -3.94 -29.63 22.57
C PHE A 397 -3.04 -30.84 22.33
N ILE A 398 -1.91 -30.63 21.63
CA ILE A 398 -0.76 -31.54 21.70
C ILE A 398 -0.01 -31.29 23.02
N HIS A 399 0.09 -30.01 23.43
CA HIS A 399 0.79 -29.57 24.63
C HIS A 399 -0.04 -28.51 25.38
N GLU A 400 -0.79 -28.95 26.39
CA GLU A 400 -1.65 -28.08 27.23
C GLU A 400 -0.87 -27.37 28.37
N TYR A 401 0.22 -27.97 28.87
CA TYR A 401 0.92 -27.52 30.08
C TYR A 401 2.34 -26.96 29.83
N ALA A 402 2.61 -26.51 28.61
CA ALA A 402 3.79 -25.72 28.28
C ALA A 402 3.32 -24.41 27.64
N SER A 403 3.96 -23.30 28.00
CA SER A 403 3.93 -22.08 27.19
C SER A 403 5.15 -22.15 26.26
N PRO A 404 5.01 -21.99 24.93
CA PRO A 404 3.78 -21.79 24.17
C PRO A 404 2.91 -23.06 24.06
N GLY A 405 1.60 -22.87 24.06
CA GLY A 405 0.62 -23.94 23.86
C GLY A 405 0.51 -24.33 22.39
N ILE A 406 0.36 -25.63 22.10
CA ILE A 406 0.22 -26.14 20.72
C ILE A 406 -1.08 -26.92 20.55
N TRP A 407 -1.84 -26.56 19.52
CA TRP A 407 -3.05 -27.22 19.07
C TRP A 407 -2.82 -28.00 17.78
N ASP A 408 -3.43 -29.18 17.68
CA ASP A 408 -3.53 -29.95 16.45
C ASP A 408 -4.91 -29.70 15.82
N LEU A 409 -4.94 -29.17 14.60
CA LEU A 409 -6.17 -28.99 13.84
C LEU A 409 -6.37 -30.13 12.85
N GLY A 410 -5.32 -30.89 12.52
CA GLY A 410 -5.28 -31.81 11.38
C GLY A 410 -5.62 -31.12 10.06
N ASP A 411 -5.97 -31.93 9.06
CA ASP A 411 -6.26 -31.48 7.70
C ASP A 411 -7.46 -30.52 7.65
N MET A 412 -7.37 -29.51 6.77
CA MET A 412 -8.39 -28.48 6.56
C MET A 412 -8.79 -28.40 5.09
N ALA A 413 -10.09 -28.46 4.82
CA ALA A 413 -10.61 -28.31 3.47
C ALA A 413 -10.55 -26.84 3.00
N ALA A 414 -10.53 -26.62 1.68
CA ALA A 414 -10.59 -25.27 1.10
C ALA A 414 -11.84 -24.52 1.56
N GLY A 415 -11.66 -23.36 2.20
CA GLY A 415 -12.73 -22.56 2.80
C GLY A 415 -13.17 -23.00 4.21
N GLU A 416 -12.49 -23.96 4.84
CA GLU A 416 -12.78 -24.38 6.22
C GLU A 416 -12.15 -23.40 7.23
N THR A 417 -12.96 -22.92 8.18
CA THR A 417 -12.50 -22.16 9.35
C THR A 417 -12.61 -23.02 10.62
N LYS A 418 -11.51 -23.14 11.38
CA LYS A 418 -11.48 -23.73 12.72
C LYS A 418 -11.24 -22.64 13.75
N VAL A 419 -12.02 -22.64 14.83
CA VAL A 419 -11.95 -21.64 15.90
C VAL A 419 -11.48 -22.30 17.19
N LEU A 420 -10.49 -21.71 17.84
CA LEU A 420 -9.92 -22.12 19.12
C LEU A 420 -10.21 -21.04 20.16
N SER A 421 -10.40 -21.41 21.42
CA SER A 421 -10.43 -20.46 22.54
C SER A 421 -9.79 -21.04 23.79
N TYR A 422 -9.22 -20.18 24.64
CA TYR A 422 -8.67 -20.55 25.95
C TYR A 422 -8.71 -19.35 26.91
N GLN A 423 -8.49 -19.60 28.20
CA GLN A 423 -8.48 -18.57 29.25
C GLN A 423 -7.14 -18.47 29.99
N THR A 424 -6.81 -17.26 30.44
CA THR A 424 -5.68 -16.97 31.34
C THR A 424 -6.12 -16.12 32.52
N THR A 425 -5.62 -16.39 33.72
CA THR A 425 -5.75 -15.49 34.87
C THR A 425 -4.52 -14.60 35.00
N ILE A 426 -4.73 -13.29 35.15
CA ILE A 426 -3.67 -12.30 35.32
C ILE A 426 -3.07 -12.44 36.73
N SER A 427 -1.75 -12.50 36.83
CA SER A 427 -1.01 -12.56 38.10
C SER A 427 -1.44 -11.47 39.08
N SER A 428 -1.55 -11.78 40.37
CA SER A 428 -1.76 -10.79 41.44
C SER A 428 -0.50 -9.97 41.77
N ALA A 429 0.57 -10.15 41.01
CA ALA A 429 1.82 -9.38 41.06
C ALA A 429 2.23 -8.92 39.65
N GLN A 430 1.24 -8.68 38.79
CA GLN A 430 1.45 -7.97 37.52
C GLN A 430 1.58 -6.47 37.78
N ASP A 431 2.43 -5.81 37.00
CA ASP A 431 2.64 -4.37 37.09
C ASP A 431 1.73 -3.67 36.04
N ASP A 432 1.59 -2.35 36.14
CA ASP A 432 0.70 -1.59 35.26
C ASP A 432 1.31 -1.41 33.86
N GLY A 433 0.58 -1.78 32.82
CA GLY A 433 1.10 -1.82 31.45
C GLY A 433 0.19 -2.51 30.42
N ARG A 434 0.59 -2.46 29.15
CA ARG A 434 -0.04 -3.20 28.04
C ARG A 434 0.80 -4.40 27.62
N TYR A 435 0.27 -5.58 27.94
CA TYR A 435 0.89 -6.87 27.76
C TYR A 435 0.57 -7.44 26.39
N LYS A 436 1.59 -7.84 25.62
CA LYS A 436 1.46 -8.35 24.25
C LYS A 436 1.67 -9.87 24.20
N ASP A 437 0.89 -10.54 23.38
CA ASP A 437 1.03 -11.97 23.05
C ASP A 437 1.63 -12.18 21.64
N LEU A 438 1.92 -13.44 21.31
CA LEU A 438 2.33 -13.87 19.97
C LEU A 438 1.70 -15.22 19.61
N ALA A 439 1.38 -15.41 18.33
CA ALA A 439 0.91 -16.69 17.78
C ALA A 439 1.35 -16.87 16.32
N PHE A 440 1.48 -18.12 15.88
CA PHE A 440 1.56 -18.46 14.45
C PHE A 440 0.83 -19.79 14.17
N ALA A 441 0.45 -19.99 12.91
CA ALA A 441 -0.10 -21.25 12.44
C ALA A 441 0.62 -21.71 11.17
N ARG A 442 0.71 -23.03 10.99
CA ARG A 442 1.32 -23.65 9.81
C ARG A 442 0.66 -24.98 9.47
N GLY A 443 0.73 -25.38 8.21
CA GLY A 443 0.38 -26.71 7.73
C GLY A 443 1.23 -27.05 6.50
N THR A 444 0.79 -28.00 5.68
CA THR A 444 1.47 -28.39 4.45
C THR A 444 0.54 -28.47 3.24
N SER A 445 1.09 -28.33 2.05
CA SER A 445 0.48 -28.74 0.78
C SER A 445 1.53 -29.52 -0.02
N GLY A 446 1.29 -30.81 -0.20
CA GLY A 446 2.24 -31.72 -0.85
C GLY A 446 3.58 -31.81 -0.11
N SER A 447 4.59 -31.07 -0.58
CA SER A 447 5.93 -30.96 0.05
C SER A 447 6.21 -29.58 0.66
N ASN A 448 5.30 -28.62 0.52
CA ASN A 448 5.52 -27.22 0.84
C ASN A 448 4.91 -26.89 2.21
N THR A 449 5.68 -26.25 3.10
CA THR A 449 5.15 -25.71 4.36
C THR A 449 4.41 -24.41 4.09
N ILE A 450 3.14 -24.34 4.48
CA ILE A 450 2.32 -23.13 4.41
C ILE A 450 2.32 -22.49 5.79
N PHE A 451 2.72 -21.23 5.87
CA PHE A 451 2.53 -20.39 7.05
C PHE A 451 1.29 -19.52 6.89
N ALA A 452 0.59 -19.26 7.99
CA ALA A 452 -0.56 -18.37 7.99
C ALA A 452 -0.17 -16.91 7.74
N ASN A 453 -1.05 -16.18 7.06
CA ASN A 453 -0.93 -14.78 6.66
C ASN A 453 0.17 -14.52 5.62
N SER A 454 1.44 -14.82 5.93
CA SER A 454 2.52 -14.91 4.94
C SER A 454 3.78 -15.59 5.50
N VAL A 455 4.72 -15.99 4.64
CA VAL A 455 6.06 -16.45 5.06
C VAL A 455 6.98 -15.28 5.49
N ALA A 456 6.64 -14.04 5.10
CA ALA A 456 7.40 -12.83 5.44
C ALA A 456 7.00 -12.23 6.81
N ASP A 457 5.76 -12.46 7.23
CA ASP A 457 5.22 -12.13 8.55
C ASP A 457 4.18 -13.20 8.93
N PRO A 458 4.61 -14.32 9.54
CA PRO A 458 3.74 -15.44 9.90
C PRO A 458 3.08 -15.27 11.28
N PHE A 459 3.36 -14.17 11.98
CA PHE A 459 2.98 -13.96 13.36
C PHE A 459 1.78 -13.02 13.51
N VAL A 460 0.89 -13.33 14.44
CA VAL A 460 -0.11 -12.39 14.96
C VAL A 460 0.07 -12.19 16.46
N GLY A 461 -0.59 -11.19 17.02
CA GLY A 461 -0.70 -11.01 18.46
C GLY A 461 -1.75 -9.96 18.80
N THR A 462 -2.17 -9.93 20.06
CA THR A 462 -3.05 -8.90 20.64
C THR A 462 -2.35 -8.19 21.80
N GLU A 463 -3.05 -7.26 22.45
CA GLU A 463 -2.61 -6.70 23.72
C GLU A 463 -3.75 -6.64 24.75
N VAL A 464 -3.39 -6.69 26.03
CA VAL A 464 -4.29 -6.51 27.18
C VAL A 464 -3.72 -5.39 28.05
N SER A 465 -4.56 -4.41 28.42
CA SER A 465 -4.20 -3.35 29.36
C SER A 465 -4.44 -3.83 30.79
N VAL A 466 -3.46 -3.64 31.67
CA VAL A 466 -3.53 -4.01 33.10
C VAL A 466 -3.26 -2.78 33.94
N VAL A 467 -4.16 -2.51 34.90
CA VAL A 467 -4.08 -1.38 35.84
C VAL A 467 -4.39 -1.87 37.27
N SER A 468 -3.57 -1.44 38.23
CA SER A 468 -3.71 -1.79 39.64
C SER A 468 -4.69 -0.86 40.36
N ASN A 469 -5.60 -1.44 41.15
CA ASN A 469 -6.57 -0.68 41.96
C ASN A 469 -5.95 -0.16 43.28
N ASP A 470 -4.87 0.61 43.18
CA ASP A 470 -4.14 1.15 44.33
C ASP A 470 -4.87 2.36 44.96
N THR A 471 -5.99 2.05 45.62
CA THR A 471 -6.83 3.00 46.34
C THR A 471 -6.29 3.31 47.74
N GLU A 472 -5.42 4.32 47.83
CA GLU A 472 -4.92 4.88 49.10
C GLU A 472 -6.08 5.06 50.11
N THR A 473 -5.98 4.38 51.26
CA THR A 473 -7.01 4.40 52.31
C THR A 473 -6.56 5.23 53.51
N VAL A 474 -7.35 6.25 53.83
CA VAL A 474 -7.20 7.06 55.04
C VAL A 474 -7.79 6.32 56.23
N VAL A 475 -7.04 6.25 57.32
CA VAL A 475 -7.52 5.77 58.63
C VAL A 475 -7.32 6.88 59.66
N ILE A 476 -8.41 7.35 60.25
CA ILE A 476 -8.44 8.33 61.33
C ILE A 476 -8.04 7.63 62.64
N PRO A 477 -6.97 8.06 63.32
CA PRO A 477 -6.52 7.40 64.56
C PRO A 477 -7.38 7.81 65.77
N GLU A 478 -7.67 6.83 66.62
CA GLU A 478 -8.32 7.05 67.93
C GLU A 478 -7.39 7.84 68.89
N ASP A 479 -7.90 8.92 69.47
CA ASP A 479 -7.16 9.73 70.45
C ASP A 479 -7.19 9.08 71.84
N ASN A 480 -6.33 8.08 72.02
CA ASN A 480 -6.15 7.32 73.27
C ASN A 480 -5.61 8.15 74.46
N GLU A 481 -5.46 9.48 74.31
CA GLU A 481 -5.09 10.39 75.40
C GLU A 481 -6.33 10.90 76.16
N ASN A 482 -6.77 10.17 77.19
CA ASN A 482 -7.84 10.57 78.13
C ASN A 482 -7.52 11.90 78.86
N LYS A 483 -7.76 13.04 78.19
CA LYS A 483 -7.50 14.41 78.67
C LYS A 483 -8.74 15.05 79.29
N ILE A 484 -8.74 15.17 80.61
CA ILE A 484 -9.72 15.99 81.35
C ILE A 484 -9.40 17.47 81.13
N VAL A 485 -10.25 18.20 80.39
CA VAL A 485 -10.01 19.61 80.00
C VAL A 485 -10.70 20.61 80.94
N GLU A 486 -9.96 21.19 81.91
CA GLU A 486 -10.41 22.36 82.67
C GLU A 486 -10.18 23.67 81.89
N LYS A 487 -11.25 24.29 81.36
CA LYS A 487 -11.18 25.62 80.72
C LYS A 487 -11.08 26.76 81.75
N THR A 488 -9.91 27.42 81.82
CA THR A 488 -9.70 28.63 82.64
C THR A 488 -9.56 29.90 81.79
N LYS A 489 -10.46 30.89 81.97
CA LYS A 489 -10.27 32.27 81.49
C LYS A 489 -9.44 33.09 82.48
N LYS A 490 -8.50 33.91 82.00
CA LYS A 490 -7.71 34.83 82.83
C LYS A 490 -7.46 36.17 82.11
N LYS A 491 -7.50 37.29 82.83
CA LYS A 491 -7.22 38.64 82.31
C LYS A 491 -6.66 39.53 83.42
N THR A 492 -5.41 39.97 83.30
CA THR A 492 -4.75 40.94 84.19
C THR A 492 -3.68 41.73 83.41
N ALA A 493 -3.24 42.89 83.89
CA ALA A 493 -2.36 43.82 83.16
C ALA A 493 -1.40 44.60 84.10
N TYR A 494 -0.66 45.57 83.52
CA TYR A 494 0.44 46.41 84.05
C TYR A 494 1.86 45.78 83.96
N VAL A 495 2.95 46.37 83.41
CA VAL A 495 3.39 47.73 82.94
C VAL A 495 4.38 48.46 83.89
N LEU A 496 5.68 48.49 83.53
CA LEU A 496 6.59 49.67 83.49
C LEU A 496 8.07 49.29 83.19
N GLY A 497 8.77 50.10 82.38
CA GLY A 497 10.22 49.99 82.10
C GLY A 497 10.64 50.65 80.77
N ALA A 498 11.82 51.28 80.69
CA ALA A 498 12.34 52.01 79.51
C ALA A 498 13.88 52.17 79.61
N ALA A 499 14.66 52.60 78.60
CA ALA A 499 14.37 53.10 77.24
C ALA A 499 15.35 52.42 76.21
N THR A 500 15.94 52.99 75.14
CA THR A 500 16.14 54.37 74.63
C THR A 500 16.55 54.38 73.14
N THR A 501 16.31 55.51 72.43
CA THR A 501 16.95 55.98 71.17
C THR A 501 16.76 55.20 69.84
N LEU A 502 16.72 55.97 68.75
CA LEU A 502 16.70 55.55 67.33
C LEU A 502 18.14 55.42 66.77
N PRO A 503 18.31 54.90 65.53
CA PRO A 503 18.48 55.84 64.42
C PRO A 503 17.58 55.55 63.20
N MET A 504 17.63 56.47 62.22
CA MET A 504 16.81 56.52 61.00
C MET A 504 17.71 56.59 59.76
N THR A 505 17.42 55.81 58.72
CA THR A 505 17.86 56.09 57.34
C THR A 505 16.74 55.74 56.35
N GLY A 506 16.31 56.71 55.56
CA GLY A 506 15.37 56.53 54.45
C GLY A 506 16.03 56.84 53.10
N VAL A 507 15.65 56.13 52.04
CA VAL A 507 16.12 56.37 50.68
C VAL A 507 15.25 57.45 50.00
N PRO A 508 15.82 58.47 49.33
CA PRO A 508 15.05 59.59 48.82
C PRO A 508 14.19 59.24 47.59
N PHE A 509 13.02 59.87 47.51
CA PHE A 509 11.91 59.64 46.55
C PHE A 509 12.27 59.72 45.05
N GLY A 510 13.45 60.24 44.70
CA GLY A 510 13.88 60.40 43.29
C GLY A 510 14.31 59.11 42.58
N THR A 511 14.76 58.08 43.31
CA THR A 511 15.27 56.84 42.68
C THR A 511 14.14 55.96 42.11
N VAL A 512 12.96 55.97 42.74
CA VAL A 512 11.79 55.18 42.32
C VAL A 512 11.27 55.62 40.94
N VAL A 513 11.34 56.92 40.63
CA VAL A 513 10.85 57.48 39.36
C VAL A 513 11.73 57.05 38.17
N LEU A 514 13.05 56.90 38.39
CA LEU A 514 13.98 56.42 37.36
C LEU A 514 13.78 54.92 37.05
N ALA A 515 13.45 54.10 38.05
CA ALA A 515 13.15 52.68 37.85
C ALA A 515 11.89 52.45 36.98
N LEU A 516 10.83 53.24 37.22
CA LEU A 516 9.58 53.14 36.45
C LEU A 516 9.74 53.56 34.97
N LEU A 517 10.59 54.55 34.68
CA LEU A 517 10.88 54.95 33.30
C LEU A 517 11.65 53.87 32.52
N GLY A 518 12.53 53.12 33.17
CA GLY A 518 13.23 51.98 32.55
C GLY A 518 12.29 50.85 32.13
N LEU A 519 11.27 50.56 32.94
CA LEU A 519 10.32 49.46 32.69
C LEU A 519 9.40 49.75 31.49
N VAL A 520 8.99 51.01 31.30
CA VAL A 520 8.22 51.45 30.12
C VAL A 520 9.08 51.41 28.84
N PHE A 521 10.36 51.76 28.92
CA PHE A 521 11.27 51.71 27.77
C PHE A 521 11.63 50.27 27.35
N GLY A 522 11.72 49.35 28.31
CA GLY A 522 11.94 47.92 28.04
C GLY A 522 10.79 47.27 27.27
N LEU A 523 9.54 47.54 27.68
CA LEU A 523 8.34 47.02 27.01
C LEU A 523 8.19 47.52 25.55
N ALA A 524 8.72 48.72 25.24
CA ALA A 524 8.70 49.25 23.87
C ALA A 524 9.64 48.51 22.90
N LEU A 525 10.71 47.87 23.38
CA LEU A 525 11.69 47.17 22.54
C LEU A 525 11.26 45.73 22.17
N ILE A 526 10.38 45.11 22.95
CA ILE A 526 9.86 43.76 22.69
C ILE A 526 8.89 43.75 21.47
N LEU A 527 8.30 44.90 21.13
CA LEU A 527 7.36 45.06 20.01
C LEU A 527 8.02 45.30 18.63
N VAL A 528 9.36 45.24 18.52
CA VAL A 528 10.09 45.56 17.28
C VAL A 528 10.90 44.37 16.73
N SER A 529 11.04 43.27 17.48
CA SER A 529 12.01 42.19 17.20
C SER A 529 11.49 40.96 16.44
N ARG A 530 10.40 41.06 15.65
CA ARG A 530 9.94 39.97 14.76
C ARG A 530 9.86 40.39 13.28
N ARG A 531 11.02 40.37 12.61
CA ARG A 531 11.13 40.27 11.14
C ARG A 531 12.32 39.38 10.72
N ARG A 532 12.07 38.08 10.54
CA ARG A 532 12.58 37.21 9.47
C ARG A 532 11.94 35.83 9.61
N ALA A 533 11.80 35.12 8.50
CA ALA A 533 11.16 33.81 8.41
C ALA A 533 12.16 32.76 7.93
N LEU A 534 11.91 31.49 8.23
CA LEU A 534 12.55 30.32 7.64
C LEU A 534 11.59 29.12 7.76
N VAL A 535 11.12 28.63 6.61
CA VAL A 535 10.71 27.25 6.27
C VAL A 535 9.69 26.52 7.17
N PRO A 536 8.61 26.01 6.55
CA PRO A 536 8.38 24.56 6.60
C PRO A 536 8.30 23.95 5.17
N VAL A 537 9.15 22.96 4.89
CA VAL A 537 9.07 22.08 3.72
C VAL A 537 9.43 20.66 4.17
N ILE A 538 8.55 20.06 4.98
CA ILE A 538 8.56 18.62 5.29
C ILE A 538 7.10 18.13 5.12
N ALA A 539 6.67 18.13 3.86
CA ALA A 539 5.39 17.58 3.40
C ALA A 539 5.55 16.90 2.02
N LEU A 540 6.79 16.48 1.70
CA LEU A 540 7.17 15.86 0.43
C LEU A 540 8.26 14.79 0.63
N MET A 541 8.15 14.02 1.71
CA MET A 541 8.97 12.83 2.02
C MET A 541 8.09 11.67 2.54
N MET A 542 6.87 11.55 2.02
CA MET A 542 5.96 10.40 2.23
C MET A 542 5.48 9.79 0.90
N LEU A 543 6.19 10.04 -0.22
CA LEU A 543 5.81 9.54 -1.54
C LEU A 543 7.02 9.17 -2.42
N SER A 544 8.06 8.63 -1.80
CA SER A 544 9.28 8.15 -2.48
C SER A 544 9.93 6.94 -1.80
N GLY A 545 9.18 6.20 -0.97
CA GLY A 545 9.62 4.92 -0.39
C GLY A 545 9.18 3.71 -1.20
N ALA A 546 8.01 3.78 -1.83
CA ALA A 546 7.52 2.77 -2.77
C ALA A 546 8.20 2.92 -4.13
N LEU A 547 9.40 2.34 -4.29
CA LEU A 547 9.95 1.76 -5.53
C LEU A 547 11.36 1.17 -5.34
N PHE A 548 11.58 0.45 -4.24
CA PHE A 548 12.60 -0.60 -4.17
C PHE A 548 11.90 -1.91 -3.79
N PRO A 549 12.07 -3.00 -4.56
CA PRO A 549 11.68 -4.32 -4.08
C PRO A 549 12.67 -4.71 -2.98
N HIS A 550 12.31 -4.41 -1.73
CA HIS A 550 12.90 -5.11 -0.60
C HIS A 550 12.46 -6.57 -0.72
N THR A 551 13.39 -7.45 -1.07
CA THR A 551 13.26 -8.87 -0.82
C THR A 551 13.18 -9.06 0.68
N ALA A 552 11.97 -9.15 1.22
CA ALA A 552 11.75 -9.50 2.60
C ALA A 552 12.19 -10.96 2.79
N ASP A 553 13.29 -11.16 3.51
CA ASP A 553 13.64 -12.49 4.01
C ASP A 553 12.52 -12.99 4.92
N ALA A 554 12.29 -14.31 4.94
CA ALA A 554 11.25 -14.91 5.76
C ALA A 554 11.53 -14.64 7.26
N ALA A 555 10.57 -14.02 7.96
CA ALA A 555 10.68 -13.77 9.39
C ALA A 555 10.49 -15.07 10.16
N ASN A 556 11.58 -15.70 10.57
CA ASN A 556 11.52 -16.97 11.30
C ASN A 556 11.41 -16.74 12.82
N LEU A 557 11.92 -15.61 13.32
CA LEU A 557 11.89 -15.19 14.72
C LEU A 557 11.03 -13.93 14.90
N SER A 558 10.29 -13.85 16.00
CA SER A 558 9.57 -12.64 16.42
C SER A 558 9.74 -12.39 17.92
N VAL A 559 9.81 -11.12 18.31
CA VAL A 559 9.82 -10.68 19.71
C VAL A 559 8.97 -9.43 19.87
N LYS A 560 8.18 -9.37 20.94
CA LYS A 560 7.45 -8.18 21.38
C LYS A 560 7.81 -7.90 22.84
N ILE A 561 8.01 -6.63 23.16
CA ILE A 561 8.09 -6.15 24.54
C ILE A 561 6.72 -5.58 24.92
N GLU A 562 6.33 -5.64 26.19
CA GLU A 562 5.14 -4.95 26.70
C GLU A 562 5.22 -3.43 26.50
N THR A 563 4.22 -2.67 26.95
CA THR A 563 4.36 -1.23 27.14
C THR A 563 4.04 -0.89 28.60
N PRO A 564 5.03 -0.71 29.48
CA PRO A 564 4.80 -0.42 30.89
C PRO A 564 4.10 0.94 31.09
N GLU A 565 3.68 1.24 32.31
CA GLU A 565 3.25 2.59 32.68
C GLU A 565 4.34 3.63 32.34
N ALA A 566 3.95 4.72 31.67
CA ALA A 566 4.88 5.71 31.14
C ALA A 566 5.58 6.56 32.22
N VAL A 567 5.04 6.56 33.44
CA VAL A 567 5.60 7.21 34.64
C VAL A 567 5.43 6.25 35.80
N THR A 568 6.46 6.07 36.63
CA THR A 568 6.40 5.23 37.85
C THR A 568 7.14 5.92 38.99
N ASP A 569 6.74 5.70 40.24
CA ASP A 569 7.45 6.22 41.41
C ASP A 569 8.54 5.27 41.96
N THR A 570 8.53 4.01 41.51
CA THR A 570 9.43 2.94 41.95
C THR A 570 10.50 2.63 40.92
N ALA A 571 11.74 2.44 41.38
CA ALA A 571 12.83 1.95 40.54
C ALA A 571 12.79 0.42 40.32
N SER A 572 11.82 -0.27 40.90
CA SER A 572 11.65 -1.73 40.87
C SER A 572 10.39 -2.08 40.07
N ILE A 573 10.55 -2.45 38.80
CA ILE A 573 9.48 -2.84 37.88
C ILE A 573 9.89 -4.05 37.03
N LYS A 574 8.92 -4.75 36.47
CA LYS A 574 9.12 -5.86 35.53
C LYS A 574 8.68 -5.41 34.15
N ILE A 575 9.52 -5.60 33.13
CA ILE A 575 9.18 -5.31 31.73
C ILE A 575 9.12 -6.63 30.97
N GLY A 576 7.91 -7.14 30.77
CA GLY A 576 7.60 -8.39 30.10
C GLY A 576 7.94 -8.40 28.61
N PHE A 577 8.28 -9.59 28.12
CA PHE A 577 8.47 -9.89 26.70
C PHE A 577 7.83 -11.22 26.33
N VAL A 578 7.56 -11.40 25.03
CA VAL A 578 7.21 -12.66 24.39
C VAL A 578 8.06 -12.86 23.14
N THR A 579 8.50 -14.08 22.89
CA THR A 579 9.21 -14.44 21.65
C THR A 579 8.81 -15.83 21.15
N LEU A 580 8.59 -15.94 19.83
CA LEU A 580 8.30 -17.20 19.12
C LEU A 580 9.21 -17.34 17.90
N ASP A 581 9.57 -18.58 17.59
CA ASP A 581 10.42 -19.00 16.49
C ASP A 581 9.77 -20.17 15.74
N VAL A 582 9.47 -19.99 14.44
CA VAL A 582 8.75 -20.99 13.65
C VAL A 582 9.55 -22.28 13.39
N LEU A 583 10.86 -22.24 13.63
CA LEU A 583 11.81 -23.33 13.41
C LEU A 583 12.11 -24.13 14.69
N GLY A 584 11.61 -23.71 15.86
CA GLY A 584 11.83 -24.41 17.13
C GLY A 584 13.24 -24.25 17.73
N ARG A 585 13.96 -23.19 17.39
CA ARG A 585 15.38 -22.96 17.74
C ARG A 585 15.60 -22.60 19.22
N SER A 586 16.85 -22.68 19.66
CA SER A 586 17.25 -22.29 21.03
C SER A 586 17.38 -20.77 21.15
N LEU A 587 16.54 -20.15 21.96
CA LEU A 587 16.44 -18.69 22.08
C LEU A 587 17.17 -18.14 23.32
N THR A 588 17.85 -17.01 23.15
CA THR A 588 18.28 -16.13 24.26
C THR A 588 17.62 -14.77 24.08
N VAL A 589 17.09 -14.17 25.15
CA VAL A 589 16.59 -12.79 25.16
C VAL A 589 17.49 -11.92 26.01
N GLU A 590 17.91 -10.78 25.45
CA GLU A 590 18.80 -9.81 26.09
C GLU A 590 18.07 -8.47 26.27
N CYS A 591 18.00 -7.98 27.52
CA CYS A 591 17.30 -6.74 27.89
C CYS A 591 18.27 -5.56 27.97
N TYR A 592 17.92 -4.47 27.29
CA TYR A 592 18.76 -3.27 27.16
C TYR A 592 18.06 -2.02 27.68
N ARG A 593 18.88 -1.04 28.10
CA ARG A 593 18.48 0.29 28.53
C ARG A 593 19.19 1.35 27.67
N ASP A 594 18.49 2.41 27.32
CA ASP A 594 18.96 3.56 26.55
C ASP A 594 19.79 3.14 25.33
N SER A 595 21.09 3.49 25.32
CA SER A 595 22.05 3.08 24.28
C SER A 595 23.22 2.27 24.87
N ASP A 596 22.96 1.54 25.96
CA ASP A 596 23.97 0.67 26.57
C ASP A 596 24.41 -0.44 25.62
N VAL A 597 25.73 -0.63 25.51
CA VAL A 597 26.37 -1.58 24.58
C VAL A 597 26.31 -3.03 25.10
N ALA A 598 25.97 -3.22 26.37
CA ALA A 598 25.78 -4.52 27.00
C ALA A 598 24.38 -4.59 27.66
N PRO A 599 23.69 -5.72 27.60
CA PRO A 599 22.39 -5.88 28.24
C PRO A 599 22.52 -5.90 29.77
N PHE A 600 21.50 -5.40 30.48
CA PHE A 600 21.46 -5.45 31.94
C PHE A 600 20.97 -6.81 32.46
N ALA A 601 20.21 -7.55 31.66
CA ALA A 601 19.77 -8.92 31.94
C ALA A 601 19.77 -9.76 30.65
N SER A 602 20.05 -11.06 30.77
CA SER A 602 20.10 -12.01 29.65
C SER A 602 19.54 -13.36 30.08
N TYR A 603 18.63 -13.92 29.29
CA TYR A 603 17.78 -15.05 29.62
C TYR A 603 17.91 -16.12 28.52
N THR A 604 18.61 -17.22 28.80
CA THR A 604 18.55 -18.41 27.94
C THR A 604 17.22 -19.13 28.18
N LEU A 605 16.37 -19.18 27.17
CA LEU A 605 15.06 -19.80 27.24
C LEU A 605 15.19 -21.31 26.97
N ALA A 606 14.60 -22.13 27.84
CA ALA A 606 14.61 -23.58 27.67
C ALA A 606 13.69 -23.97 26.50
N SER A 607 14.29 -24.32 25.36
CA SER A 607 13.64 -24.32 24.05
C SER A 607 12.73 -25.53 23.75
N THR A 608 11.85 -25.88 24.68
CA THR A 608 10.66 -26.68 24.34
C THR A 608 9.71 -25.80 23.53
N PHE A 609 9.50 -26.17 22.26
CA PHE A 609 8.47 -25.61 21.37
C PHE A 609 8.71 -24.18 20.82
N GLY A 610 9.97 -23.73 20.80
CA GLY A 610 10.37 -22.58 19.97
C GLY A 610 9.99 -21.20 20.50
N GLY A 611 9.63 -21.05 21.76
CA GLY A 611 9.41 -19.72 22.33
C GLY A 611 9.24 -19.73 23.84
N ASN A 612 9.16 -18.55 24.43
CA ASN A 612 8.72 -18.36 25.81
C ASN A 612 8.40 -16.88 26.09
N SER A 613 7.69 -16.65 27.19
CA SER A 613 7.56 -15.35 27.84
C SER A 613 8.71 -15.11 28.85
N GLY A 614 8.77 -13.91 29.42
CA GLY A 614 9.61 -13.61 30.57
C GLY A 614 9.66 -12.12 30.91
N ASP A 615 10.16 -11.79 32.10
CA ASP A 615 10.23 -10.41 32.61
C ASP A 615 11.68 -9.91 32.72
N CYS A 616 12.03 -8.86 31.98
CA CYS A 616 13.22 -8.05 32.24
C CYS A 616 13.10 -7.39 33.63
N GLN A 617 13.92 -7.80 34.59
CA GLN A 617 13.89 -7.27 35.96
C GLN A 617 14.63 -5.93 36.01
N VAL A 618 13.92 -4.83 36.25
CA VAL A 618 14.49 -3.49 36.41
C VAL A 618 14.57 -3.14 37.90
N ASP A 619 15.73 -2.69 38.35
CA ASP A 619 15.96 -2.27 39.74
C ASP A 619 16.68 -0.90 39.83
N GLY A 620 16.97 -0.44 41.05
CA GLY A 620 17.68 0.82 41.31
C GLY A 620 19.14 0.90 40.82
N SER A 621 19.70 -0.15 40.21
CA SER A 621 20.94 -0.09 39.43
C SER A 621 20.69 0.18 37.94
N VAL A 622 19.50 -0.23 37.45
CA VAL A 622 19.01 0.02 36.09
C VAL A 622 18.33 1.39 36.00
N MET A 623 17.59 1.85 37.02
CA MET A 623 17.04 3.21 37.12
C MET A 623 17.60 3.93 38.38
N PRO A 624 18.86 4.43 38.35
CA PRO A 624 19.55 4.97 39.53
C PRO A 624 19.15 6.40 39.94
N ALA A 625 18.30 7.09 39.20
CA ALA A 625 17.81 8.43 39.51
C ALA A 625 16.48 8.74 38.81
N ASP A 626 15.74 9.76 39.27
CA ASP A 626 14.57 10.28 38.55
C ASP A 626 14.95 10.75 37.13
N GLY A 627 14.20 10.30 36.12
CA GLY A 627 14.48 10.53 34.71
C GLY A 627 13.69 9.60 33.79
N SER A 628 13.70 9.89 32.49
CA SER A 628 13.14 9.02 31.46
C SER A 628 14.21 8.07 30.93
N TYR A 629 13.88 6.77 30.90
CA TYR A 629 14.72 5.68 30.44
C TYR A 629 14.03 4.97 29.27
N GLU A 630 14.80 4.59 28.26
CA GLU A 630 14.32 3.78 27.14
C GLU A 630 14.69 2.31 27.34
N PHE A 631 13.79 1.39 27.00
CA PHE A 631 13.98 -0.05 27.15
C PHE A 631 13.61 -0.80 25.88
N TYR A 632 14.36 -1.85 25.57
CA TYR A 632 14.08 -2.77 24.46
C TYR A 632 14.72 -4.13 24.72
N VAL A 633 14.30 -5.15 23.96
CA VAL A 633 14.90 -6.49 24.01
C VAL A 633 15.42 -6.92 22.63
N LYS A 634 16.49 -7.73 22.64
CA LYS A 634 16.92 -8.51 21.46
C LYS A 634 16.66 -10.00 21.72
N ALA A 635 15.89 -10.65 20.86
CA ALA A 635 15.79 -12.10 20.81
C ALA A 635 16.83 -12.65 19.83
N ILE A 636 17.54 -13.71 20.21
CA ILE A 636 18.64 -14.32 19.47
C ILE A 636 18.33 -15.81 19.30
N ALA A 637 18.06 -16.25 18.07
CA ALA A 637 17.88 -17.65 17.73
C ALA A 637 19.22 -18.29 17.37
N SER A 638 19.64 -19.28 18.16
CA SER A 638 20.89 -20.01 17.99
C SER A 638 20.67 -21.37 17.31
N GLY A 639 21.44 -21.62 16.24
CA GLY A 639 21.31 -22.81 15.41
C GLY A 639 21.75 -22.56 13.96
N GLU A 640 21.27 -23.39 13.05
CA GLU A 640 21.33 -23.13 11.60
C GLU A 640 20.40 -21.95 11.25
N GLY A 641 20.81 -21.10 10.30
CA GLY A 641 20.09 -19.88 9.96
C GLY A 641 20.00 -18.83 11.09
N SER A 642 20.95 -18.82 12.03
CA SER A 642 20.95 -17.98 13.24
C SER A 642 20.57 -16.51 13.00
N GLU A 643 19.68 -15.98 13.84
CA GLU A 643 18.94 -14.74 13.60
C GLU A 643 18.85 -13.91 14.90
N THR A 644 18.85 -12.58 14.78
CA THR A 644 18.63 -11.67 15.91
C THR A 644 17.56 -10.64 15.52
N VAL A 645 16.50 -10.53 16.33
CA VAL A 645 15.41 -9.56 16.14
C VAL A 645 15.33 -8.65 17.36
N GLU A 646 15.15 -7.35 17.10
CA GLU A 646 15.03 -6.29 18.11
C GLU A 646 13.56 -5.87 18.26
N SER A 647 13.10 -5.66 19.49
CA SER A 647 11.73 -5.21 19.75
C SER A 647 11.51 -3.74 19.37
N ASN A 648 10.26 -3.28 19.40
CA ASN A 648 10.04 -1.84 19.56
C ASN A 648 10.71 -1.36 20.86
N HIS A 649 11.14 -0.11 20.88
CA HIS A 649 11.59 0.54 22.13
C HIS A 649 10.36 1.04 22.91
N VAL A 650 10.47 1.17 24.23
CA VAL A 650 9.47 1.76 25.13
C VAL A 650 10.13 2.71 26.13
N THR A 651 9.42 3.74 26.59
CA THR A 651 9.97 4.74 27.51
C THR A 651 9.23 4.73 28.83
N VAL A 652 9.96 4.61 29.94
CA VAL A 652 9.45 4.70 31.31
C VAL A 652 10.10 5.88 32.01
N THR A 653 9.33 6.69 32.74
CA THR A 653 9.87 7.83 33.52
C THR A 653 9.81 7.55 35.01
N LEU A 654 10.97 7.30 35.63
CA LEU A 654 11.07 7.23 37.07
C LEU A 654 10.90 8.62 37.68
N SER A 655 9.96 8.75 38.61
CA SER A 655 9.69 9.97 39.36
C SER A 655 9.36 9.66 40.82
N SER A 656 10.40 9.33 41.60
CA SER A 656 10.32 8.94 43.01
C SER A 656 10.07 10.12 43.98
N ALA A 657 9.68 11.29 43.48
CA ALA A 657 9.65 12.57 44.19
C ALA A 657 8.49 12.74 45.19
N THR A 658 8.37 11.84 46.17
CA THR A 658 7.38 11.91 47.26
C THR A 658 7.56 13.15 48.17
N PRO A 659 6.50 13.95 48.43
CA PRO A 659 6.52 15.06 49.38
C PRO A 659 6.75 14.64 50.83
N GLY A 660 7.07 15.61 51.69
CA GLY A 660 7.02 15.43 53.13
C GLY A 660 5.60 15.55 53.70
N LEU A 661 5.28 14.74 54.72
CA LEU A 661 4.01 14.79 55.45
C LEU A 661 3.75 16.21 56.01
N PRO A 662 2.57 16.82 55.76
CA PRO A 662 2.20 18.09 56.39
C PRO A 662 2.16 17.98 57.92
N TYR A 663 2.41 19.09 58.62
CA TYR A 663 2.44 19.14 60.08
C TYR A 663 1.72 20.38 60.63
N ASP A 664 1.67 20.53 61.95
CA ASP A 664 0.90 21.57 62.66
C ASP A 664 -0.58 21.64 62.21
N TYR A 665 -1.17 20.49 61.85
CA TYR A 665 -2.58 20.36 61.51
C TYR A 665 -3.47 20.80 62.67
N ASN A 666 -4.41 21.69 62.39
CA ASN A 666 -5.42 22.15 63.35
C ASN A 666 -6.72 22.55 62.63
N ARG A 667 -7.87 22.19 63.22
CA ARG A 667 -9.23 22.50 62.72
C ARG A 667 -9.94 23.49 63.66
N ASP A 668 -10.55 24.53 63.11
CA ASP A 668 -11.44 25.47 63.82
C ASP A 668 -12.82 25.51 63.16
N ASP A 669 -13.86 25.20 63.93
CA ASP A 669 -15.21 24.91 63.45
C ASP A 669 -16.15 26.12 63.63
N ALA A 670 -15.74 27.27 63.09
CA ALA A 670 -16.40 28.54 63.31
C ALA A 670 -17.55 28.81 62.32
N SER A 671 -18.78 28.97 62.85
CA SER A 671 -19.93 29.53 62.11
C SER A 671 -20.30 28.80 60.80
N CYS A 672 -20.40 27.46 60.85
CA CYS A 672 -20.62 26.56 59.70
C CYS A 672 -19.51 26.59 58.62
N GLN A 673 -18.29 27.01 58.97
CA GLN A 673 -17.09 26.78 58.16
C GLN A 673 -16.08 26.00 59.01
N ASN A 674 -15.54 24.91 58.48
CA ASN A 674 -14.36 24.25 59.03
C ASN A 674 -13.15 24.93 58.40
N THR A 675 -12.31 25.56 59.22
CA THR A 675 -11.05 26.16 58.79
C THR A 675 -9.90 25.28 59.24
N ILE A 676 -9.15 24.73 58.28
CA ILE A 676 -8.08 23.76 58.51
C ILE A 676 -6.76 24.45 58.19
N THR A 677 -5.87 24.53 59.17
CA THR A 677 -4.54 25.16 59.06
C THR A 677 -3.45 24.12 59.21
N PHE A 678 -2.35 24.27 58.46
CA PHE A 678 -1.20 23.35 58.46
C PHE A 678 0.08 24.04 57.99
N MET A 679 1.21 23.37 58.14
CA MET A 679 2.50 23.68 57.50
C MET A 679 2.86 22.58 56.51
N THR A 680 3.37 22.94 55.33
CA THR A 680 4.01 21.99 54.42
C THR A 680 5.43 21.67 54.89
N ALA A 681 5.90 20.44 54.67
CA ALA A 681 7.25 20.04 55.04
C ALA A 681 8.32 20.84 54.28
N ASP A 682 9.51 20.98 54.87
CA ASP A 682 10.70 21.51 54.17
C ASP A 682 11.36 20.38 53.35
N ASP A 683 10.65 19.92 52.32
CA ASP A 683 11.04 18.79 51.46
C ASP A 683 11.88 19.19 50.23
N GLY A 684 12.42 20.42 50.23
CA GLY A 684 13.35 20.89 49.19
C GLY A 684 12.70 21.32 47.86
N GLY A 685 11.38 21.46 47.81
CA GLY A 685 10.63 21.90 46.64
C GLY A 685 9.72 20.82 46.03
N LYS A 686 9.52 19.67 46.69
CA LYS A 686 8.69 18.57 46.17
C LYS A 686 7.20 18.85 46.31
N THR A 687 6.74 19.35 47.46
CA THR A 687 5.33 19.76 47.64
C THR A 687 4.98 20.86 46.62
N VAL A 688 4.01 20.61 45.74
CA VAL A 688 3.44 21.63 44.82
C VAL A 688 1.99 22.00 45.15
N LYS A 689 1.27 21.09 45.81
CA LYS A 689 -0.07 21.31 46.33
C LYS A 689 -0.33 20.48 47.59
N VAL A 690 -1.39 20.82 48.30
CA VAL A 690 -1.99 19.97 49.34
C VAL A 690 -3.43 19.67 48.93
N GLU A 691 -3.87 18.43 49.14
CA GLU A 691 -5.23 17.97 48.89
C GLU A 691 -5.97 17.78 50.21
N LEU A 692 -7.26 18.11 50.25
CA LEU A 692 -8.14 17.97 51.41
C LEU A 692 -9.25 16.96 51.11
N TYR A 693 -9.37 15.96 51.97
CA TYR A 693 -10.35 14.90 51.94
C TYR A 693 -11.28 14.95 53.15
N ARG A 694 -12.48 14.37 53.03
CA ARG A 694 -13.51 14.34 54.07
C ARG A 694 -14.34 13.06 54.01
N SER A 695 -14.68 12.51 55.17
CA SER A 695 -15.64 11.41 55.31
C SER A 695 -16.47 11.53 56.60
N PHE A 696 -17.55 10.76 56.70
CA PHE A 696 -18.26 10.48 57.96
C PHE A 696 -17.86 9.13 58.58
N SER A 697 -16.97 8.39 57.91
CA SER A 697 -16.33 7.16 58.41
C SER A 697 -14.92 7.48 58.88
N THR A 698 -14.45 6.79 59.92
CA THR A 698 -13.05 6.83 60.37
C THR A 698 -12.09 6.12 59.42
N THR A 699 -12.60 5.28 58.50
CA THR A 699 -11.83 4.67 57.40
C THR A 699 -12.48 4.96 56.06
N PHE A 700 -11.72 5.49 55.09
CA PHE A 700 -12.24 5.85 53.75
C PHE A 700 -11.14 5.93 52.68
N VAL A 701 -11.49 5.73 51.41
CA VAL A 701 -10.58 5.86 50.26
C VAL A 701 -10.34 7.34 49.91
N ALA A 702 -9.11 7.71 49.56
CA ALA A 702 -8.70 9.05 49.16
C ALA A 702 -8.96 9.34 47.66
N ASP A 703 -10.21 9.20 47.22
CA ASP A 703 -10.64 9.35 45.83
C ASP A 703 -11.29 10.72 45.51
N ALA A 704 -11.81 10.86 44.28
CA ALA A 704 -12.54 12.04 43.83
C ALA A 704 -13.92 12.23 44.51
N GLY A 705 -14.45 11.22 45.21
CA GLY A 705 -15.69 11.28 45.98
C GLY A 705 -15.48 11.81 47.40
N THR A 706 -14.35 11.52 48.03
CA THR A 706 -13.98 12.04 49.37
C THR A 706 -13.17 13.34 49.31
N LYS A 707 -12.51 13.66 48.18
CA LYS A 707 -11.80 14.93 47.98
C LYS A 707 -12.74 16.14 47.97
N VAL A 708 -12.44 17.16 48.78
CA VAL A 708 -13.26 18.37 48.95
C VAL A 708 -12.57 19.63 48.39
N ALA A 709 -11.25 19.73 48.50
CA ALA A 709 -10.49 20.88 48.03
C ALA A 709 -9.04 20.52 47.69
N GLU A 710 -8.34 21.43 47.01
CA GLU A 710 -6.89 21.42 46.89
C GLU A 710 -6.34 22.86 46.90
N LEU A 711 -5.10 23.02 47.35
CA LEU A 711 -4.42 24.31 47.48
C LEU A 711 -3.04 24.17 46.84
N MET A 712 -2.75 24.97 45.81
CA MET A 712 -1.39 25.08 45.27
C MET A 712 -0.49 25.80 46.28
N ILE A 713 0.54 25.11 46.77
CA ILE A 713 1.42 25.57 47.85
C ILE A 713 2.77 24.86 47.76
N GLY A 714 3.87 25.59 47.98
CA GLY A 714 5.22 25.02 48.01
C GLY A 714 5.61 24.43 49.36
N SER A 715 6.79 23.84 49.44
CA SER A 715 7.48 23.39 50.66
C SER A 715 7.69 24.53 51.68
N ASN A 716 7.73 24.18 52.97
CA ASN A 716 8.00 25.10 54.11
C ASN A 716 7.12 26.37 54.11
N LEU A 717 5.80 26.20 53.90
CA LEU A 717 4.82 27.29 53.88
C LEU A 717 3.57 26.98 54.71
N PRO A 718 2.99 28.00 55.38
CA PRO A 718 1.70 27.87 56.07
C PRO A 718 0.55 27.82 55.06
N GLY A 719 -0.22 26.74 55.09
CA GLY A 719 -1.42 26.56 54.28
C GLY A 719 -2.70 26.65 55.10
N ASN A 720 -3.81 26.95 54.42
CA ASN A 720 -5.14 26.86 55.02
C ASN A 720 -6.22 26.52 53.99
N PHE A 721 -7.21 25.75 54.43
CA PHE A 721 -8.50 25.57 53.76
C PHE A 721 -9.60 26.22 54.60
N SER A 722 -10.64 26.72 53.96
CA SER A 722 -11.90 27.09 54.61
C SER A 722 -13.03 26.52 53.78
N VAL A 723 -13.77 25.56 54.35
CA VAL A 723 -14.79 24.78 53.64
C VAL A 723 -16.11 24.76 54.43
N PRO A 724 -17.28 24.78 53.76
CA PRO A 724 -18.56 24.67 54.43
C PRO A 724 -18.73 23.35 55.17
N ALA A 725 -19.19 23.46 56.43
CA ALA A 725 -19.52 22.32 57.28
C ALA A 725 -20.73 21.55 56.71
N PRO A 726 -20.66 20.22 56.50
CA PRO A 726 -21.77 19.43 55.97
C PRO A 726 -23.05 19.61 56.80
N GLY A 727 -24.07 20.24 56.21
CA GLY A 727 -25.33 20.50 56.91
C GLY A 727 -25.21 21.38 58.17
N CYS A 728 -24.14 22.18 58.29
CA CYS A 728 -23.74 22.87 59.54
C CYS A 728 -23.33 21.95 60.71
N SER A 729 -23.01 20.67 60.47
CA SER A 729 -22.45 19.77 61.50
C SER A 729 -20.95 19.55 61.37
N ASN A 730 -20.33 19.18 62.48
CA ASN A 730 -18.88 18.95 62.64
C ASN A 730 -18.51 17.46 62.70
N ASP A 731 -19.48 16.57 62.50
CA ASP A 731 -19.36 15.10 62.61
C ASP A 731 -18.57 14.45 61.47
N ALA A 732 -18.02 15.26 60.55
CA ALA A 732 -17.16 14.79 59.47
C ALA A 732 -15.69 14.85 59.91
N TYR A 733 -14.95 13.80 59.58
CA TYR A 733 -13.49 13.75 59.70
C TYR A 733 -12.86 14.30 58.43
N TYR A 734 -11.78 15.06 58.60
CA TYR A 734 -10.96 15.61 57.53
C TYR A 734 -9.53 15.08 57.60
N ALA A 735 -8.92 14.93 56.42
CA ALA A 735 -7.50 14.58 56.28
C ALA A 735 -6.88 15.34 55.09
N ILE A 736 -5.59 15.66 55.21
CA ILE A 736 -4.79 16.29 54.16
C ILE A 736 -3.55 15.46 53.85
N ARG A 737 -3.08 15.56 52.60
CA ARG A 737 -1.74 15.13 52.17
C ARG A 737 -1.11 16.21 51.29
N ALA A 738 0.21 16.37 51.38
CA ALA A 738 0.96 17.07 50.35
C ALA A 738 1.11 16.17 49.12
N VAL A 739 1.15 16.79 47.94
CA VAL A 739 1.27 16.12 46.64
C VAL A 739 2.34 16.82 45.79
N ALA A 740 3.13 16.03 45.08
CA ALA A 740 4.23 16.50 44.24
C ALA A 740 3.80 16.79 42.79
N GLY A 741 4.70 17.39 42.01
CA GLY A 741 4.46 17.77 40.61
C GLY A 741 4.20 16.60 39.65
N ASN A 742 4.54 15.38 40.06
CA ASN A 742 4.28 14.12 39.38
C ASN A 742 2.94 13.47 39.78
N GLY A 743 2.31 13.92 40.87
CA GLY A 743 1.07 13.36 41.42
C GLY A 743 1.24 12.53 42.70
N ASN A 744 2.48 12.17 43.08
CA ASN A 744 2.73 11.29 44.22
C ASN A 744 2.29 11.95 45.54
N GLY A 745 1.58 11.18 46.36
CA GLY A 745 1.18 11.56 47.70
C GLY A 745 2.35 11.54 48.70
N SER A 746 2.21 12.35 49.74
CA SER A 746 2.69 12.00 51.08
C SER A 746 1.58 11.27 51.83
N GLY A 747 1.90 10.64 52.96
CA GLY A 747 0.88 10.08 53.85
C GLY A 747 -0.10 11.13 54.38
N PHE A 748 -1.18 10.68 55.01
CA PHE A 748 -2.23 11.55 55.53
C PHE A 748 -1.94 12.05 56.94
N VAL A 749 -2.26 13.33 57.19
CA VAL A 749 -2.45 13.90 58.53
C VAL A 749 -3.85 14.52 58.60
N GLY A 750 -4.53 14.44 59.74
CA GLY A 750 -5.91 14.87 59.83
C GLY A 750 -6.44 14.95 61.25
N ASP A 751 -7.76 14.90 61.35
CA ASP A 751 -8.47 14.81 62.61
C ASP A 751 -8.14 13.50 63.37
N LYS A 752 -8.55 13.45 64.63
CA LYS A 752 -8.53 12.23 65.46
C LYS A 752 -9.92 11.98 66.03
N ASP A 753 -10.26 10.72 66.24
CA ASP A 753 -11.52 10.39 66.90
C ASP A 753 -11.39 10.50 68.42
N GLN A 754 -12.21 11.35 69.07
CA GLN A 754 -12.09 11.65 70.50
C GLN A 754 -13.21 10.97 71.31
N ASN A 755 -12.85 9.93 72.07
CA ASN A 755 -13.76 9.20 72.93
C ASN A 755 -13.96 9.93 74.29
N VAL A 756 -14.97 10.79 74.39
CA VAL A 756 -15.18 11.68 75.56
C VAL A 756 -16.04 11.02 76.65
N ASP A 757 -15.41 10.17 77.47
CA ASP A 757 -16.06 9.59 78.66
C ASP A 757 -16.39 10.67 79.73
N THR A 758 -17.67 10.97 79.89
CA THR A 758 -18.14 12.21 80.55
C THR A 758 -18.46 12.01 82.03
N HIS A 759 -17.41 11.88 82.85
CA HIS A 759 -17.52 11.76 84.31
C HIS A 759 -18.09 13.02 85.01
N THR A 760 -19.38 12.98 85.37
CA THR A 760 -20.04 14.05 86.14
C THR A 760 -19.68 14.00 87.63
N VAL A 761 -18.90 14.99 88.12
CA VAL A 761 -18.43 15.02 89.52
C VAL A 761 -19.30 15.93 90.41
N THR A 762 -20.29 15.34 91.09
CA THR A 762 -21.07 16.02 92.14
C THR A 762 -20.24 16.19 93.43
N LYS A 763 -19.73 17.41 93.68
CA LYS A 763 -18.99 17.74 94.91
C LYS A 763 -19.91 17.89 96.13
N GLN A 764 -20.26 16.77 96.78
CA GLN A 764 -20.79 16.81 98.16
C GLN A 764 -19.69 17.20 99.17
N LYS A 765 -20.09 17.87 100.25
CA LYS A 765 -19.22 18.36 101.33
C LYS A 765 -19.71 17.85 102.68
N THR A 766 -19.03 16.85 103.24
CA THR A 766 -19.27 16.35 104.60
C THR A 766 -17.94 16.13 105.35
N THR A 767 -17.91 16.42 106.64
CA THR A 767 -16.71 16.40 107.50
C THR A 767 -16.57 15.07 108.26
N THR A 768 -15.33 14.57 108.41
CA THR A 768 -15.01 13.31 109.11
C THR A 768 -15.04 13.43 110.64
N VAL A 769 -15.53 12.39 111.33
CA VAL A 769 -15.36 12.11 112.77
C VAL A 769 -15.16 10.59 112.97
N THR A 770 -14.45 10.15 114.02
CA THR A 770 -13.89 8.78 114.21
C THR A 770 -13.95 8.32 115.69
N ILE A 771 -13.62 7.08 116.14
CA ILE A 771 -12.80 6.02 115.52
C ILE A 771 -13.35 4.57 115.55
N PRO A 772 -13.26 3.75 116.64
CA PRO A 772 -12.49 2.50 116.47
C PRO A 772 -13.16 1.14 116.78
N GLY A 773 -12.66 0.10 116.09
CA GLY A 773 -12.65 -1.31 116.54
C GLY A 773 -13.36 -2.30 115.59
N ALA A 774 -12.88 -3.52 115.36
CA ALA A 774 -11.61 -4.17 115.75
C ALA A 774 -11.34 -5.45 114.88
N THR A 775 -10.06 -5.90 114.80
CA THR A 775 -9.53 -7.29 114.57
C THR A 775 -10.26 -8.28 113.61
N SER A 776 -9.62 -9.10 112.76
CA SER A 776 -8.24 -9.65 112.65
C SER A 776 -7.99 -10.03 111.17
N GLY A 777 -6.77 -10.07 110.60
CA GLY A 777 -5.80 -11.19 110.65
C GLY A 777 -6.18 -12.35 109.69
N ALA A 778 -5.31 -12.93 108.84
CA ALA A 778 -3.88 -12.70 108.59
C ALA A 778 -3.45 -13.25 107.19
N LEU A 779 -2.20 -12.99 106.77
CA LEU A 779 -1.56 -13.60 105.59
C LEU A 779 -0.93 -14.98 105.94
N PRO A 780 -0.69 -15.84 104.94
CA PRO A 780 0.71 -16.14 104.58
C PRO A 780 1.01 -16.04 103.08
N VAL A 781 2.29 -16.17 102.71
CA VAL A 781 2.83 -15.97 101.35
C VAL A 781 3.28 -17.30 100.71
N ASN A 782 3.23 -17.35 99.37
CA ASN A 782 3.52 -18.49 98.51
C ASN A 782 4.89 -19.18 98.74
N THR A 783 4.95 -20.47 98.38
CA THR A 783 6.13 -21.10 97.77
C THR A 783 5.75 -21.56 96.35
N ALA A 784 6.73 -21.80 95.46
CA ALA A 784 6.54 -21.74 94.01
C ALA A 784 6.88 -23.05 93.26
N ILE A 785 6.82 -22.97 91.92
CA ILE A 785 7.17 -24.00 90.89
C ILE A 785 6.06 -25.06 90.68
N GLY A 786 5.62 -25.39 89.46
CA GLY A 786 5.87 -24.74 88.15
C GLY A 786 5.65 -25.63 86.91
N ALA A 787 5.28 -24.99 85.78
CA ALA A 787 5.32 -25.46 84.38
C ALA A 787 4.40 -26.62 83.90
N GLY A 788 4.00 -26.52 82.61
CA GLY A 788 3.27 -27.53 81.82
C GLY A 788 1.78 -27.23 81.63
N THR A 789 1.16 -27.37 80.44
CA THR A 789 1.72 -27.60 79.07
C THR A 789 0.68 -27.12 78.02
N GLU A 790 0.96 -27.29 76.72
CA GLU A 790 0.15 -26.85 75.57
C GLU A 790 -1.22 -27.55 75.45
N GLY A 791 -2.16 -26.94 74.71
CA GLY A 791 -3.41 -27.58 74.25
C GLY A 791 -4.45 -26.61 73.69
N GLN A 792 -4.82 -26.76 72.41
CA GLN A 792 -5.96 -26.07 71.76
C GLN A 792 -7.30 -26.74 72.14
N VAL A 793 -8.44 -26.04 71.99
CA VAL A 793 -9.50 -26.29 70.97
C VAL A 793 -10.60 -25.19 71.00
N GLU A 794 -11.48 -25.20 70.00
CA GLU A 794 -12.52 -24.20 69.69
C GLU A 794 -13.86 -24.37 70.44
N GLY A 795 -14.79 -23.42 70.27
CA GLY A 795 -16.21 -23.77 70.00
C GLY A 795 -17.33 -22.95 70.68
N ALA A 796 -18.26 -22.41 69.86
CA ALA A 796 -19.64 -21.96 70.15
C ALA A 796 -19.85 -20.83 71.22
N THR A 797 -20.51 -19.68 70.96
CA THR A 797 -21.93 -19.40 70.55
C THR A 797 -22.98 -19.84 71.61
N THR A 798 -24.09 -19.12 71.88
CA THR A 798 -24.84 -18.13 71.06
C THR A 798 -25.70 -17.15 71.91
N SER A 799 -25.95 -15.94 71.38
CA SER A 799 -27.14 -15.05 71.44
C SER A 799 -28.24 -15.11 72.54
N GLY A 800 -28.84 -13.95 72.88
CA GLY A 800 -30.19 -13.87 73.47
C GLY A 800 -30.74 -12.47 73.76
N GLU A 801 -31.52 -11.89 72.84
CA GLU A 801 -32.53 -10.85 73.11
C GLU A 801 -33.87 -11.54 73.55
N THR A 802 -35.03 -10.91 73.86
CA THR A 802 -35.61 -9.59 73.49
C THR A 802 -36.78 -9.22 74.45
N GLU A 803 -37.23 -7.94 74.43
CA GLU A 803 -38.64 -7.49 74.67
C GLU A 803 -39.25 -7.59 76.12
N VAL A 804 -40.27 -6.82 76.57
CA VAL A 804 -41.20 -5.81 75.98
C VAL A 804 -41.42 -4.59 76.94
N THR A 805 -41.84 -3.46 76.37
CA THR A 805 -42.45 -2.20 76.91
C THR A 805 -43.79 -2.37 77.69
N PRO A 806 -44.55 -1.31 78.13
CA PRO A 806 -44.28 0.13 78.38
C PRO A 806 -44.86 0.65 79.75
N THR A 807 -44.91 1.98 79.98
CA THR A 807 -46.11 2.79 80.38
C THR A 807 -45.76 4.28 80.64
N GLU A 808 -46.57 5.21 80.15
CA GLU A 808 -46.51 6.67 80.43
C GLU A 808 -47.42 7.09 81.61
N THR A 809 -47.15 8.25 82.22
CA THR A 809 -48.21 9.23 82.58
C THR A 809 -47.64 10.64 82.86
N ASP A 810 -48.44 11.68 82.56
CA ASP A 810 -48.12 13.11 82.73
C ASP A 810 -48.04 13.62 84.19
N GLU A 811 -47.47 14.81 84.39
CA GLU A 811 -48.27 15.95 84.89
C GLU A 811 -47.67 17.33 84.52
N GLN A 812 -48.47 18.40 84.59
CA GLN A 812 -48.15 19.75 84.05
C GLN A 812 -48.24 20.87 85.10
N GLN A 813 -47.31 21.85 85.06
CA GLN A 813 -47.50 23.31 85.30
C GLN A 813 -46.11 24.00 85.32
N SER A 814 -45.80 25.14 84.68
CA SER A 814 -46.51 26.40 84.34
C SER A 814 -46.64 27.43 85.48
N VAL A 815 -45.84 28.51 85.42
CA VAL A 815 -46.16 29.88 85.90
C VAL A 815 -45.45 30.94 85.02
N LEU A 816 -46.07 32.11 84.89
CA LEU A 816 -45.77 33.26 84.01
C LEU A 816 -44.52 34.12 84.38
N GLY A 817 -44.07 34.94 83.42
CA GLY A 817 -43.29 36.17 83.64
C GLY A 817 -43.14 37.01 82.36
N GLU A 818 -43.68 38.24 82.33
CA GLU A 818 -43.83 39.08 81.11
C GLU A 818 -43.23 40.51 81.31
N MET A 819 -43.24 41.33 80.23
CA MET A 819 -42.98 42.80 80.16
C MET A 819 -41.49 43.24 80.16
N THR A 820 -41.04 44.28 79.41
CA THR A 820 -41.74 45.27 78.53
C THR A 820 -40.80 45.87 77.45
N GLU A 821 -41.35 46.68 76.52
CA GLU A 821 -40.67 47.28 75.34
C GLU A 821 -39.93 48.62 75.58
N ALA A 822 -38.98 48.96 74.67
CA ALA A 822 -38.71 50.30 74.09
C ALA A 822 -37.53 50.18 73.08
N SER A 823 -37.57 50.43 71.76
CA SER A 823 -38.16 51.46 70.87
C SER A 823 -37.13 52.48 70.31
N LYS A 824 -37.05 52.56 68.96
CA LYS A 824 -36.71 53.70 68.05
C LYS A 824 -35.52 53.58 67.07
N ASP A 825 -35.90 53.31 65.81
CA ASP A 825 -35.73 54.14 64.59
C ASP A 825 -34.37 54.62 64.02
N ALA A 826 -34.40 54.70 62.68
CA ALA A 826 -33.55 55.45 61.74
C ALA A 826 -32.17 54.86 61.32
N VAL A 827 -31.65 55.04 60.09
CA VAL A 827 -32.16 54.86 58.69
C VAL A 827 -31.05 55.29 57.69
N THR A 828 -31.06 54.74 56.46
CA THR A 828 -30.33 55.15 55.22
C THR A 828 -28.84 54.83 54.98
N SER A 829 -28.64 54.04 53.90
CA SER A 829 -27.67 54.18 52.79
C SER A 829 -26.17 53.91 52.95
N HIS A 830 -25.68 52.88 52.23
CA HIS A 830 -24.32 52.68 51.68
C HIS A 830 -24.37 51.53 50.62
N PRO A 831 -23.32 51.20 49.83
CA PRO A 831 -22.95 51.94 48.63
C PRO A 831 -23.13 51.15 47.29
N TRP A 832 -23.59 49.88 47.32
CA TRP A 832 -23.59 48.94 46.18
C TRP A 832 -24.17 49.51 44.88
N ARG A 833 -25.25 50.31 44.96
CA ARG A 833 -25.99 50.80 43.78
C ARG A 833 -25.14 51.59 42.76
N ALA A 834 -24.03 52.20 43.16
CA ALA A 834 -23.13 52.86 42.21
C ALA A 834 -22.35 51.87 41.32
N PHE A 835 -21.90 50.76 41.89
CA PHE A 835 -21.06 49.77 41.19
C PHE A 835 -21.86 48.98 40.13
N PHE A 836 -23.13 48.67 40.44
CA PHE A 836 -24.02 47.98 39.51
C PHE A 836 -24.27 48.79 38.22
N TRP A 837 -24.53 50.10 38.34
CA TRP A 837 -24.71 50.98 37.17
C TRP A 837 -23.43 51.15 36.35
N PHE A 838 -22.25 51.15 36.97
CA PHE A 838 -20.97 51.22 36.25
C PHE A 838 -20.76 49.98 35.36
N LEU A 839 -21.07 48.79 35.86
CA LEU A 839 -20.95 47.53 35.13
C LEU A 839 -21.97 47.44 33.97
N VAL A 840 -23.22 47.91 34.19
CA VAL A 840 -24.23 48.04 33.11
C VAL A 840 -23.77 48.97 32.00
N ILE A 841 -23.10 50.09 32.32
CA ILE A 841 -22.57 51.02 31.32
C ILE A 841 -21.42 50.38 30.50
N LEU A 842 -20.54 49.60 31.14
CA LEU A 842 -19.47 48.87 30.43
C LEU A 842 -20.02 47.81 29.46
N VAL A 843 -21.05 47.05 29.88
CA VAL A 843 -21.71 46.07 29.00
C VAL A 843 -22.41 46.76 27.83
N ALA A 844 -23.11 47.89 28.07
CA ALA A 844 -23.72 48.68 27.02
C ALA A 844 -22.69 49.24 26.02
N ALA A 845 -21.53 49.71 26.51
CA ALA A 845 -20.43 50.20 25.67
C ALA A 845 -19.80 49.08 24.83
N TYR A 846 -19.64 47.87 25.39
CA TYR A 846 -19.15 46.70 24.66
C TYR A 846 -20.10 46.27 23.54
N ILE A 847 -21.42 46.22 23.81
CA ILE A 847 -22.45 45.91 22.81
C ILE A 847 -22.48 46.98 21.71
N ALA A 848 -22.39 48.26 22.06
CA ALA A 848 -22.31 49.36 21.10
C ALA A 848 -21.05 49.28 20.22
N TYR A 849 -19.90 48.90 20.79
CA TYR A 849 -18.65 48.69 20.03
C TYR A 849 -18.77 47.54 19.03
N GLN A 850 -19.35 46.40 19.43
CA GLN A 850 -19.59 45.28 18.52
C GLN A 850 -20.57 45.65 17.40
N TRP A 851 -21.65 46.39 17.71
CA TRP A 851 -22.61 46.87 16.70
C TRP A 851 -22.00 47.88 15.72
N TYR A 852 -21.13 48.77 16.20
CA TYR A 852 -20.35 49.68 15.34
C TYR A 852 -19.41 48.91 14.41
N ARG A 853 -18.71 47.87 14.93
CA ARG A 853 -17.81 47.02 14.14
C ARG A 853 -18.54 46.22 13.07
N ALA A 854 -19.72 45.69 13.39
CA ALA A 854 -20.58 44.96 12.44
C ALA A 854 -21.12 45.84 11.30
N LYS A 855 -21.25 47.15 11.51
CA LYS A 855 -21.68 48.13 10.48
C LYS A 855 -20.55 48.72 9.63
N GLY A 856 -19.31 48.33 9.85
CA GLY A 856 -18.15 48.80 9.08
C GLY A 856 -17.93 48.11 7.73
N HIS A 857 -18.73 47.10 7.38
CA HIS A 857 -18.49 46.21 6.24
C HIS A 857 -19.51 46.38 5.08
N ASP A 858 -20.03 47.60 4.86
CA ASP A 858 -20.89 47.87 3.70
C ASP A 858 -20.80 49.32 3.17
N GLN A 859 -19.59 49.79 2.85
CA GLN A 859 -19.37 50.85 1.86
C GLN A 859 -18.00 50.73 1.15
N SER A 860 -18.04 50.97 -0.17
CA SER A 860 -16.91 51.13 -1.11
C SER A 860 -16.07 49.88 -1.47
N ALA A 861 -15.62 49.70 -2.71
CA ALA A 861 -16.12 50.18 -4.03
C ALA A 861 -15.34 49.47 -5.16
N ASN A 862 -15.96 49.40 -6.35
CA ASN A 862 -15.39 49.44 -7.71
C ASN A 862 -13.91 49.01 -7.91
#